data_AF-A0A8S8Y650-F1
#
_entry.id   AF-A0A8S8Y650-F1
#
_cell.length_a   1.000
_cell.length_b   1.000
_cell.length_c   1.000
_cell.angle_alpha   90.00
_cell.angle_beta   90.00
_cell.angle_gamma   90.00
#
_symmetry.space_group_name_H-M   'P 1'
#
loop_
_entity.id
_entity.type
_entity.pdbx_description
1 polymer ?
#
loop_
_entity_poly.entity_id
_entity_poly.type
_entity_poly.pdbx_seq_one_letter_code
_entity_poly.pdbx_strand_id
1 'polypeptide(L)'
;MAARCKAAQTGLVLSGAQGGCYHYDFGGDGDVESALSYTQIQDNRDAFLTWIGLATGAWQWNFDDTANAGTIGFPDELGADLVKNSEDGDVDGDFTNNTIDLDEDYDAIYDWNDVDDDNDGIWDFFEVDTNDDLDDDANQDYGTAFFVGTNCDDADDDGNDQDVDGDGWFQAVWDKGVMTQGLKSPKFYDVDNDNDGVPDSEDPDDDNNGILDTDQELLPGCFSGEEQSPFDHDNDGIVDWADDDYDGDGIANLVEAQVSLTAPFDHDNDGTRDDIDVDDDEDGMHDEDEVLLWPLRFDQESTNPWDHDDFGGGVGIANPNDPSTGPDGIDNDDDNDSREDADYDHLEEGFTSDPCAGGSQSSDWDRDNNCVLDADDKAPTYITLDAPSTLWLDAQTPAIFKGQVQWINPVTQMQEVAPGLPVQVHVEWTGNNTTAIETVDVITNSFGNFTVGQFLFPEDLVVGDNQTYRVYAEVTEMFAFNGNRSQSYTVGAEANMTVDYSAWTYFRSDEQPFWLDFKAHYDADWTRGLYDNRIVHSPISFEITGGLFGNRTNPSNFSGFNNDGYRTDSDGWASLTFVQNLGANGTWKQVQWNSTMDNGVGQIPGGYEEIAWNDLTKRHDVLIDTNTGMPLRYDYTNTSLPAGDIEIRASVIPALADEWPFPYLHGDSSDPFSVRIMHRMNIEGELIVGGLSPVYYWDGTINNGDGTFGNWATLFHQQALNAAGVTFEEAKLLRPYPSLWDGIPDNLPGEAINLRGFISVNTTHWFIS
;
A
#
# COMPACT_ATOMS: atom_id res chain seq x y z
N MET A 1 -8.68 -46.20 24.28
CA MET A 1 -9.37 -47.28 23.51
C MET A 1 -9.70 -46.72 22.14
N ALA A 2 -8.70 -46.58 21.27
CA ALA A 2 -8.81 -45.88 19.99
C ALA A 2 -9.98 -46.42 19.14
N ALA A 3 -10.96 -45.56 18.87
CA ALA A 3 -12.32 -45.98 18.54
C ALA A 3 -12.67 -45.92 17.05
N ARG A 4 -11.83 -46.51 16.20
CA ARG A 4 -12.21 -47.00 14.85
C ARG A 4 -12.87 -45.97 13.92
N CYS A 5 -12.06 -45.12 13.30
CA CYS A 5 -12.32 -44.75 11.90
C CYS A 5 -12.25 -46.01 11.04
N LYS A 6 -13.40 -46.58 10.70
CA LYS A 6 -13.48 -47.90 10.07
C LYS A 6 -13.61 -47.73 8.56
N ALA A 7 -12.52 -47.97 7.83
CA ALA A 7 -12.51 -47.98 6.38
C ALA A 7 -13.70 -48.77 5.80
N ALA A 8 -14.53 -48.10 5.00
CA ALA A 8 -15.61 -48.75 4.27
C ALA A 8 -15.00 -49.65 3.19
N GLN A 9 -15.51 -50.89 3.04
CA GLN A 9 -15.05 -51.84 2.01
C GLN A 9 -15.58 -51.51 0.60
N THR A 10 -15.41 -50.25 0.18
CA THR A 10 -15.61 -49.73 -1.17
C THR A 10 -14.66 -48.55 -1.32
N GLY A 11 -13.66 -48.66 -2.21
CA GLY A 11 -12.64 -47.64 -2.38
C GLY A 11 -13.19 -46.26 -2.77
N LEU A 12 -12.42 -45.23 -2.43
CA LEU A 12 -12.79 -43.81 -2.30
C LEU A 12 -13.66 -43.47 -1.08
N VAL A 13 -12.99 -43.01 -0.03
CA VAL A 13 -13.46 -41.93 0.85
C VAL A 13 -12.45 -40.79 0.64
N LEU A 14 -12.92 -39.56 0.50
CA LEU A 14 -12.08 -38.37 0.38
C LEU A 14 -11.63 -37.93 1.78
N SER A 15 -10.37 -37.52 1.93
CA SER A 15 -9.94 -36.64 3.02
C SER A 15 -10.59 -35.26 2.84
N GLY A 16 -11.02 -34.63 3.93
CA GLY A 16 -11.66 -33.31 3.92
C GLY A 16 -12.80 -33.12 4.92
N ALA A 17 -13.02 -31.86 5.30
CA ALA A 17 -13.81 -31.36 6.44
C ALA A 17 -15.34 -31.64 6.46
N GLN A 18 -15.85 -32.61 5.69
CA GLN A 18 -17.27 -33.02 5.73
C GLN A 18 -17.47 -34.41 6.34
N GLY A 19 -16.72 -34.70 7.42
CA GLY A 19 -16.81 -35.95 8.19
C GLY A 19 -15.83 -37.05 7.77
N GLY A 20 -14.66 -36.67 7.25
CA GLY A 20 -13.52 -37.57 7.07
C GLY A 20 -12.77 -37.87 8.37
N CYS A 21 -11.84 -38.82 8.30
CA CYS A 21 -10.81 -39.03 9.32
C CYS A 21 -9.46 -38.73 8.67
N TYR A 22 -8.55 -38.12 9.43
CA TYR A 22 -7.21 -37.76 9.01
C TYR A 22 -6.33 -38.96 9.30
N HIS A 23 -5.67 -39.50 8.27
CA HIS A 23 -4.96 -40.78 8.35
C HIS A 23 -3.46 -40.53 8.26
N TYR A 24 -2.71 -41.09 9.21
CA TYR A 24 -1.25 -41.00 9.29
C TYR A 24 -0.66 -42.33 8.78
N ASP A 25 0.19 -42.22 7.75
CA ASP A 25 1.03 -43.28 7.18
C ASP A 25 2.47 -42.87 7.45
N PHE A 26 3.08 -43.40 8.51
CA PHE A 26 4.42 -42.97 8.93
C PHE A 26 5.50 -43.47 7.95
N GLY A 27 5.26 -44.62 7.32
CA GLY A 27 6.21 -45.26 6.40
C GLY A 27 6.22 -44.70 4.98
N GLY A 28 5.18 -43.95 4.60
CA GLY A 28 4.90 -43.56 3.21
C GLY A 28 4.68 -44.77 2.29
N ASP A 29 4.24 -45.91 2.84
CA ASP A 29 4.11 -47.18 2.10
C ASP A 29 2.67 -47.56 1.71
N GLY A 30 1.70 -46.78 2.20
CA GLY A 30 0.27 -46.87 1.91
C GLY A 30 -0.53 -47.71 2.91
N ASP A 31 0.09 -48.30 3.93
CA ASP A 31 -0.61 -48.74 5.14
C ASP A 31 -0.85 -47.53 6.08
N VAL A 32 -1.85 -47.63 6.97
CA VAL A 32 -2.24 -46.52 7.86
C VAL A 32 -2.18 -47.01 9.30
N GLU A 33 -1.27 -46.44 10.09
CA GLU A 33 -1.06 -46.78 11.49
C GLU A 33 -2.04 -46.04 12.41
N SER A 34 -2.30 -44.75 12.14
CA SER A 34 -3.15 -43.90 12.98
C SER A 34 -4.23 -43.14 12.21
N ALA A 35 -5.27 -42.70 12.94
CA ALA A 35 -6.26 -41.79 12.41
C ALA A 35 -6.94 -40.92 13.49
N LEU A 36 -6.95 -39.60 13.27
CA LEU A 36 -7.76 -38.64 14.03
C LEU A 36 -9.15 -38.43 13.38
N SER A 37 -10.10 -38.00 14.20
CA SER A 37 -11.40 -37.49 13.73
C SER A 37 -11.39 -35.97 13.62
N TYR A 38 -12.30 -35.40 12.83
CA TYR A 38 -12.42 -33.94 12.67
C TYR A 38 -12.49 -33.20 14.01
N THR A 39 -13.25 -33.69 15.00
CA THR A 39 -13.37 -33.06 16.33
C THR A 39 -12.17 -33.31 17.27
N GLN A 40 -11.01 -33.66 16.73
CA GLN A 40 -9.77 -33.83 17.49
C GLN A 40 -8.67 -32.95 16.90
N ILE A 41 -8.58 -32.93 15.57
CA ILE A 41 -7.68 -32.11 14.75
C ILE A 41 -8.30 -30.75 14.35
N GLN A 42 -9.45 -30.43 14.93
CA GLN A 42 -10.02 -29.10 14.84
C GLN A 42 -9.35 -28.30 15.96
N ASP A 43 -8.87 -27.08 15.64
CA ASP A 43 -8.19 -26.15 16.54
C ASP A 43 -6.97 -26.84 17.23
N ASN A 44 -6.06 -27.42 16.41
CA ASN A 44 -4.88 -28.24 16.82
C ASN A 44 -3.92 -28.42 15.63
N ARG A 45 -2.98 -27.47 15.54
CA ARG A 45 -2.06 -27.19 14.43
C ARG A 45 -0.98 -28.27 14.27
N ASP A 46 -0.21 -28.57 15.30
CA ASP A 46 0.75 -29.68 15.46
C ASP A 46 0.35 -30.98 14.73
N ALA A 47 -0.90 -31.43 14.92
CA ALA A 47 -1.44 -32.67 14.42
C ALA A 47 -1.82 -32.55 12.94
N PHE A 48 -2.21 -31.35 12.50
CA PHE A 48 -2.46 -31.02 11.11
C PHE A 48 -1.16 -30.89 10.32
N LEU A 49 -0.14 -30.20 10.85
CA LEU A 49 1.21 -30.11 10.30
C LEU A 49 1.84 -31.50 10.18
N THR A 50 1.75 -32.29 11.26
CA THR A 50 2.20 -33.69 11.23
C THR A 50 1.47 -34.51 10.16
N TRP A 51 0.15 -34.33 10.02
CA TRP A 51 -0.64 -35.03 8.99
C TRP A 51 -0.23 -34.62 7.57
N ILE A 52 -0.12 -33.32 7.27
CA ILE A 52 0.17 -32.82 5.92
C ILE A 52 1.61 -33.12 5.52
N GLY A 53 2.58 -33.01 6.43
CA GLY A 53 3.98 -33.30 6.14
C GLY A 53 4.27 -34.79 5.93
N LEU A 54 3.59 -35.70 6.64
CA LEU A 54 3.61 -37.14 6.30
C LEU A 54 2.90 -37.42 4.97
N ALA A 55 1.76 -36.78 4.70
CA ALA A 55 0.99 -36.98 3.46
C ALA A 55 1.69 -36.44 2.20
N THR A 56 2.48 -35.37 2.33
CA THR A 56 3.31 -34.80 1.25
C THR A 56 4.68 -35.47 1.16
N GLY A 57 5.14 -36.11 2.24
CA GLY A 57 6.47 -36.70 2.36
C GLY A 57 7.57 -35.67 2.66
N ALA A 58 7.21 -34.53 3.27
CA ALA A 58 8.15 -33.57 3.82
C ALA A 58 8.99 -34.20 4.95
N TRP A 59 8.33 -34.93 5.85
CA TRP A 59 8.96 -35.79 6.86
C TRP A 59 8.71 -37.29 6.60
N GLN A 60 9.56 -38.13 7.19
CA GLN A 60 9.40 -39.59 7.21
C GLN A 60 9.78 -40.12 8.60
N TRP A 61 8.80 -40.58 9.37
CA TRP A 61 8.99 -41.03 10.75
C TRP A 61 8.90 -42.55 10.90
N ASN A 62 9.30 -43.07 12.05
CA ASN A 62 9.21 -44.50 12.34
C ASN A 62 8.37 -44.67 13.60
N PHE A 63 7.14 -45.14 13.45
CA PHE A 63 6.19 -45.42 14.54
C PHE A 63 6.87 -45.92 15.83
N ASP A 64 6.90 -45.06 16.87
CA ASP A 64 7.23 -45.48 18.23
C ASP A 64 5.98 -46.06 18.93
N ASP A 65 6.21 -46.97 19.89
CA ASP A 65 5.19 -47.72 20.66
C ASP A 65 5.47 -47.56 22.16
N THR A 66 5.98 -46.40 22.61
CA THR A 66 6.46 -46.19 23.99
C THR A 66 5.71 -45.17 24.87
N ALA A 67 4.46 -45.54 25.09
CA ALA A 67 3.97 -45.80 26.47
C ALA A 67 3.46 -44.63 27.34
N ASN A 68 2.85 -43.59 26.76
CA ASN A 68 1.83 -42.82 27.48
C ASN A 68 0.41 -43.32 27.14
N ALA A 69 -0.51 -43.32 28.11
CA ALA A 69 -1.80 -44.03 27.97
C ALA A 69 -2.90 -43.23 27.22
N GLY A 70 -2.66 -41.92 27.01
CA GLY A 70 -3.49 -41.03 26.18
C GLY A 70 -3.13 -41.15 24.70
N THR A 71 -1.86 -40.96 24.37
CA THR A 71 -1.29 -40.85 23.01
C THR A 71 -0.97 -42.20 22.33
N ILE A 72 -1.52 -43.34 22.77
CA ILE A 72 -1.20 -44.65 22.15
C ILE A 72 -1.63 -44.69 20.68
N GLY A 73 -0.63 -44.58 19.79
CA GLY A 73 -0.81 -44.52 18.35
C GLY A 73 -1.11 -43.11 17.84
N PHE A 74 -0.67 -42.07 18.53
CA PHE A 74 -0.50 -40.72 18.00
C PHE A 74 1.00 -40.48 17.75
N PRO A 75 1.42 -39.60 16.82
CA PRO A 75 2.80 -39.11 16.78
C PRO A 75 3.17 -38.46 18.13
N ASP A 76 4.43 -38.51 18.54
CA ASP A 76 4.97 -37.80 19.71
C ASP A 76 6.38 -37.25 19.42
N GLU A 77 6.58 -36.86 18.15
CA GLU A 77 7.82 -36.42 17.54
C GLU A 77 7.55 -35.07 16.88
N LEU A 78 8.37 -34.03 17.16
CA LEU A 78 8.05 -32.60 16.92
C LEU A 78 6.78 -32.17 17.69
N GLY A 79 6.91 -31.91 19.01
CA GLY A 79 5.87 -31.40 19.95
C GLY A 79 4.62 -32.25 20.14
N ALA A 80 4.02 -32.66 19.02
CA ALA A 80 2.65 -32.99 18.78
C ALA A 80 1.92 -33.81 19.85
N ASP A 81 0.78 -33.27 20.28
CA ASP A 81 -0.16 -33.93 21.16
C ASP A 81 -1.64 -33.78 20.74
N LEU A 82 -2.57 -33.49 21.66
CA LEU A 82 -4.00 -33.31 21.38
C LEU A 82 -4.62 -32.17 22.21
N VAL A 83 -3.79 -31.24 22.69
CA VAL A 83 -4.22 -29.98 23.29
C VAL A 83 -4.81 -29.08 22.17
N LYS A 84 -5.33 -27.91 22.51
CA LYS A 84 -5.96 -26.97 21.56
C LYS A 84 -5.00 -25.78 21.44
N ASN A 85 -4.90 -25.15 20.27
CA ASN A 85 -3.95 -24.05 20.06
C ASN A 85 -3.97 -23.04 21.23
N SER A 86 -5.16 -22.60 21.67
CA SER A 86 -5.40 -21.72 22.83
C SER A 86 -5.13 -22.33 24.24
N GLU A 87 -4.42 -23.45 24.35
CA GLU A 87 -4.01 -24.15 25.60
C GLU A 87 -2.62 -24.83 25.41
N ASP A 88 -1.92 -24.61 24.27
CA ASP A 88 -0.81 -25.44 23.76
C ASP A 88 0.44 -24.61 23.41
N GLY A 89 1.29 -24.30 24.38
CA GLY A 89 2.60 -23.63 24.20
C GLY A 89 3.70 -24.39 23.43
N ASP A 90 3.38 -24.96 22.26
CA ASP A 90 4.26 -25.48 21.19
C ASP A 90 3.37 -25.77 19.94
N VAL A 91 2.65 -24.74 19.45
CA VAL A 91 1.55 -24.86 18.45
C VAL A 91 1.97 -25.54 17.14
N ASP A 92 3.17 -25.25 16.63
CA ASP A 92 3.70 -25.86 15.41
C ASP A 92 4.39 -27.23 15.66
N GLY A 93 4.90 -27.45 16.88
CA GLY A 93 5.63 -28.62 17.33
C GLY A 93 7.16 -28.56 17.12
N ASP A 94 7.77 -27.41 16.86
CA ASP A 94 9.21 -27.22 16.67
C ASP A 94 10.05 -27.64 17.90
N PHE A 95 9.42 -27.70 19.09
CA PHE A 95 10.02 -27.75 20.43
C PHE A 95 10.52 -26.40 20.96
N THR A 96 9.99 -25.30 20.43
CA THR A 96 10.09 -23.95 20.96
C THR A 96 8.74 -23.59 21.59
N ASN A 97 8.71 -22.84 22.70
CA ASN A 97 7.43 -22.33 23.22
C ASN A 97 6.94 -21.24 22.29
N ASN A 98 5.62 -21.10 22.10
CA ASN A 98 4.97 -19.99 21.41
C ASN A 98 5.66 -18.65 21.72
N THR A 99 5.78 -18.30 23.01
CA THR A 99 6.48 -17.12 23.57
C THR A 99 7.95 -16.91 23.17
N ILE A 100 8.58 -17.87 22.49
CA ILE A 100 9.99 -17.86 22.07
C ILE A 100 10.13 -18.12 20.56
N ASP A 101 9.08 -18.62 19.90
CA ASP A 101 9.09 -18.77 18.44
C ASP A 101 8.90 -17.39 17.76
N LEU A 102 8.97 -17.39 16.44
CA LEU A 102 8.89 -16.20 15.61
C LEU A 102 7.91 -16.38 14.43
N ASP A 103 7.17 -17.49 14.39
CA ASP A 103 6.36 -17.99 13.25
C ASP A 103 5.45 -19.15 13.77
N GLU A 104 4.53 -18.87 14.69
CA GLU A 104 3.77 -19.85 15.50
C GLU A 104 2.94 -20.88 14.70
N ASP A 105 2.48 -20.54 13.48
CA ASP A 105 1.76 -21.47 12.60
C ASP A 105 2.58 -22.01 11.40
N TYR A 106 3.81 -21.50 11.23
CA TYR A 106 4.77 -21.80 10.17
C TYR A 106 4.36 -21.38 8.74
N ASP A 107 3.51 -20.35 8.60
CA ASP A 107 3.14 -19.68 7.34
C ASP A 107 4.33 -18.94 6.68
N ALA A 108 5.31 -18.51 7.48
CA ALA A 108 6.44 -17.62 7.13
C ALA A 108 6.09 -16.13 6.96
N ILE A 109 4.97 -15.72 7.55
CA ILE A 109 4.81 -14.42 8.19
C ILE A 109 5.30 -14.59 9.64
N TYR A 110 5.98 -13.59 10.21
CA TYR A 110 6.31 -13.62 11.64
C TYR A 110 5.15 -12.99 12.40
N ASP A 111 4.82 -13.53 13.56
CA ASP A 111 3.65 -13.23 14.41
C ASP A 111 3.32 -11.72 14.47
N TRP A 112 4.30 -10.86 14.80
CA TRP A 112 4.17 -9.37 14.75
C TRP A 112 3.68 -8.74 13.39
N ASN A 113 3.65 -9.50 12.29
CA ASN A 113 3.06 -9.10 10.99
C ASN A 113 1.87 -9.98 10.55
N ASP A 114 1.55 -11.06 11.26
CA ASP A 114 0.31 -11.78 11.06
C ASP A 114 -0.81 -11.11 11.88
N VAL A 115 -2.03 -11.61 11.76
CA VAL A 115 -3.25 -10.99 12.31
C VAL A 115 -4.33 -12.04 12.64
N ASP A 116 -3.87 -13.29 12.77
CA ASP A 116 -4.59 -14.56 12.92
C ASP A 116 -3.48 -15.58 13.21
N ASP A 117 -2.71 -15.38 14.29
CA ASP A 117 -1.40 -16.02 14.56
C ASP A 117 -1.52 -17.54 14.68
N ASP A 118 -2.61 -18.04 15.27
CA ASP A 118 -2.93 -19.48 15.30
C ASP A 118 -3.59 -19.99 13.99
N ASN A 119 -4.03 -19.06 13.14
CA ASN A 119 -4.65 -19.17 11.81
C ASN A 119 -5.93 -20.05 11.80
N ASP A 120 -6.80 -19.91 12.81
CA ASP A 120 -8.17 -20.48 12.87
C ASP A 120 -9.22 -19.68 12.09
N GLY A 121 -8.96 -18.39 11.83
CA GLY A 121 -9.87 -17.47 11.13
C GLY A 121 -10.66 -16.52 12.04
N ILE A 122 -10.24 -16.36 13.30
CA ILE A 122 -10.50 -15.19 14.14
C ILE A 122 -9.37 -14.16 13.86
N TRP A 123 -9.22 -13.09 14.63
CA TRP A 123 -8.02 -12.23 14.67
C TRP A 123 -7.62 -12.17 16.13
N ASP A 124 -6.34 -11.99 16.42
CA ASP A 124 -5.76 -12.05 17.77
C ASP A 124 -6.48 -11.06 18.71
N PHE A 125 -6.65 -9.82 18.24
CA PHE A 125 -7.52 -8.75 18.80
C PHE A 125 -9.00 -9.12 19.10
N PHE A 126 -9.49 -10.27 18.66
CA PHE A 126 -10.84 -10.79 18.94
C PHE A 126 -10.86 -12.13 19.68
N GLU A 127 -9.70 -12.61 20.07
CA GLU A 127 -9.53 -13.77 20.94
C GLU A 127 -9.78 -13.36 22.40
N VAL A 128 -9.70 -14.34 23.30
CA VAL A 128 -9.90 -14.17 24.73
C VAL A 128 -9.14 -15.30 25.39
N ASP A 129 -8.11 -15.00 26.20
CA ASP A 129 -7.47 -16.01 27.05
C ASP A 129 -8.57 -16.72 27.88
N THR A 130 -8.68 -18.04 27.73
CA THR A 130 -9.71 -18.83 28.44
C THR A 130 -9.22 -19.43 29.75
N ASN A 131 -7.96 -19.21 30.08
CA ASN A 131 -7.15 -19.88 31.09
C ASN A 131 -6.74 -18.91 32.22
N ASP A 132 -6.54 -17.62 31.89
CA ASP A 132 -5.80 -16.61 32.67
C ASP A 132 -4.30 -17.03 32.86
N ASP A 133 -3.64 -17.52 31.80
CA ASP A 133 -2.21 -17.92 31.82
C ASP A 133 -1.36 -17.63 30.55
N LEU A 134 -1.78 -16.65 29.72
CA LEU A 134 -1.01 -15.77 28.82
C LEU A 134 0.16 -16.36 27.98
N ASP A 135 1.23 -16.86 28.59
CA ASP A 135 2.45 -17.39 27.93
C ASP A 135 2.57 -18.94 27.97
N ASP A 136 1.53 -19.63 28.47
CA ASP A 136 1.45 -21.08 28.68
C ASP A 136 2.59 -21.67 29.58
N ASP A 137 3.24 -20.82 30.40
CA ASP A 137 4.24 -21.18 31.42
C ASP A 137 3.66 -22.06 32.53
N ALA A 138 2.34 -22.00 32.75
CA ALA A 138 1.71 -22.44 33.99
C ALA A 138 2.00 -23.93 34.32
N ASN A 139 2.85 -24.14 35.33
CA ASN A 139 3.36 -25.45 35.82
C ASN A 139 4.54 -26.07 35.04
N GLN A 140 5.19 -25.33 34.14
CA GLN A 140 6.50 -25.67 33.58
C GLN A 140 7.61 -25.53 34.68
N ASP A 141 8.83 -26.07 34.44
CA ASP A 141 9.93 -26.09 35.43
C ASP A 141 11.23 -25.50 34.82
N TYR A 142 11.20 -24.20 34.52
CA TYR A 142 12.29 -23.47 33.86
C TYR A 142 13.40 -22.98 34.80
N GLY A 143 13.19 -23.04 36.13
CA GLY A 143 14.26 -22.95 37.14
C GLY A 143 14.30 -21.65 37.94
N THR A 144 15.21 -20.73 37.60
CA THR A 144 15.39 -19.42 38.27
C THR A 144 15.77 -18.30 37.30
N ALA A 145 15.32 -18.42 36.06
CA ALA A 145 15.57 -17.48 34.97
C ALA A 145 14.26 -16.96 34.35
N PHE A 146 13.14 -17.29 35.00
CA PHE A 146 11.76 -16.99 34.66
C PHE A 146 11.05 -16.85 36.01
N PHE A 147 10.14 -15.89 36.13
CA PHE A 147 9.16 -15.86 37.21
C PHE A 147 7.99 -16.80 36.85
N VAL A 148 6.97 -16.94 37.70
CA VAL A 148 5.92 -17.98 37.56
C VAL A 148 4.71 -17.63 38.43
N GLY A 149 3.61 -17.19 37.83
CA GLY A 149 2.39 -16.90 38.58
C GLY A 149 1.31 -16.14 37.81
N THR A 150 0.76 -15.07 38.41
CA THR A 150 -0.37 -14.28 37.86
C THR A 150 -0.30 -12.85 38.41
N ASN A 151 -0.41 -11.84 37.54
CA ASN A 151 -0.22 -10.39 37.79
C ASN A 151 -0.57 -9.86 39.22
N CYS A 152 -1.67 -10.29 39.83
CA CYS A 152 -2.10 -9.83 41.16
C CYS A 152 -1.55 -10.63 42.39
N ASP A 153 -0.69 -11.65 42.24
CA ASP A 153 -0.21 -12.52 43.35
C ASP A 153 1.32 -12.45 43.63
N ASP A 154 2.12 -11.94 42.69
CA ASP A 154 3.60 -11.88 42.68
C ASP A 154 4.15 -10.47 42.36
N ALA A 155 3.52 -9.75 41.42
CA ALA A 155 3.97 -8.47 40.87
C ALA A 155 5.32 -8.57 40.15
N ASP A 156 5.47 -9.66 39.39
CA ASP A 156 6.24 -9.70 38.15
C ASP A 156 5.27 -9.40 36.99
N ASP A 157 5.80 -8.71 35.98
CA ASP A 157 5.11 -8.18 34.80
C ASP A 157 6.14 -8.28 33.68
N ASP A 158 6.35 -9.52 33.21
CA ASP A 158 7.42 -9.87 32.29
C ASP A 158 6.97 -10.85 31.19
N GLY A 159 6.14 -10.32 30.28
CA GLY A 159 6.36 -10.56 28.86
C GLY A 159 7.86 -10.41 28.53
N ASN A 160 8.37 -11.29 27.67
CA ASN A 160 9.79 -11.63 27.50
C ASN A 160 10.81 -10.48 27.67
N ASP A 161 11.87 -10.75 28.44
CA ASP A 161 12.96 -9.82 28.71
C ASP A 161 14.36 -10.36 28.18
N GLN A 162 15.17 -9.61 27.37
CA GLN A 162 16.55 -9.94 26.83
C GLN A 162 17.52 -8.69 26.75
N ASP A 163 18.85 -8.73 26.49
CA ASP A 163 19.77 -7.53 26.62
C ASP A 163 20.24 -7.23 28.07
N VAL A 164 19.93 -6.04 28.63
CA VAL A 164 20.52 -5.28 29.77
C VAL A 164 22.04 -5.18 29.79
N ASP A 165 22.73 -6.25 29.41
CA ASP A 165 24.18 -6.30 29.30
C ASP A 165 24.74 -5.87 27.93
N GLY A 166 23.87 -5.42 27.01
CA GLY A 166 24.23 -4.62 25.83
C GLY A 166 24.87 -5.44 24.69
N ASP A 167 24.16 -6.47 24.28
CA ASP A 167 24.48 -7.59 23.40
C ASP A 167 23.56 -7.67 22.15
N GLY A 168 22.31 -7.17 22.20
CA GLY A 168 21.48 -6.75 21.03
C GLY A 168 20.09 -7.41 20.80
N TRP A 169 19.24 -7.55 21.83
CA TRP A 169 17.90 -8.21 21.91
C TRP A 169 17.15 -7.70 23.18
N PHE A 170 15.88 -7.24 23.25
CA PHE A 170 15.31 -6.32 24.33
C PHE A 170 14.67 -6.84 25.67
N GLN A 171 14.88 -6.16 26.84
CA GLN A 171 14.52 -6.54 28.27
C GLN A 171 13.72 -5.41 28.99
N ALA A 172 12.53 -5.73 29.52
CA ALA A 172 11.72 -4.79 30.29
C ALA A 172 12.40 -4.22 31.56
N VAL A 173 13.17 -5.00 32.33
CA VAL A 173 13.52 -4.60 33.72
C VAL A 173 14.78 -3.73 33.86
N TRP A 174 15.69 -3.65 32.86
CA TRP A 174 16.84 -2.75 32.97
C TRP A 174 17.28 -2.02 31.67
N ASP A 175 16.59 -2.17 30.53
CA ASP A 175 16.80 -1.31 29.36
C ASP A 175 15.74 -0.21 29.34
N LYS A 176 16.19 1.05 29.37
CA LYS A 176 15.28 2.21 29.37
C LYS A 176 14.44 2.21 28.09
N GLY A 177 13.12 2.11 28.21
CA GLY A 177 12.22 2.46 27.11
C GLY A 177 12.46 3.91 26.68
N VAL A 178 12.51 4.15 25.37
CA VAL A 178 12.54 5.49 24.77
C VAL A 178 11.43 5.51 23.72
N MET A 179 10.51 6.46 23.86
CA MET A 179 9.27 6.45 23.09
C MET A 179 9.54 6.64 21.58
N THR A 180 8.81 5.89 20.76
CA THR A 180 9.00 5.86 19.29
C THR A 180 8.42 7.07 18.53
N GLN A 181 8.20 8.22 19.18
CA GLN A 181 7.72 9.42 18.49
C GLN A 181 8.70 9.81 17.36
N GLY A 182 8.15 10.23 16.22
CA GLY A 182 8.90 10.58 15.00
C GLY A 182 9.32 9.42 14.07
N LEU A 183 9.37 8.16 14.53
CA LEU A 183 9.85 7.04 13.70
C LEU A 183 8.77 6.45 12.78
N LYS A 184 9.06 6.41 11.46
CA LYS A 184 8.13 5.90 10.42
C LYS A 184 7.86 4.38 10.46
N SER A 185 8.56 3.67 11.33
CA SER A 185 8.34 2.28 11.77
C SER A 185 9.08 2.14 13.11
N PRO A 186 8.56 1.42 14.11
CA PRO A 186 9.22 1.32 15.41
C PRO A 186 10.66 0.80 15.28
N LYS A 187 11.60 1.45 16.00
CA LYS A 187 13.00 1.00 16.13
C LYS A 187 13.22 0.28 17.47
N PHE A 188 12.35 0.57 18.44
CA PHE A 188 12.20 -0.09 19.71
C PHE A 188 10.79 -0.68 19.73
N TYR A 189 10.64 -1.83 20.40
CA TYR A 189 9.32 -2.43 20.60
C TYR A 189 8.58 -1.61 21.65
N ASP A 190 7.32 -1.28 21.37
CA ASP A 190 6.37 -0.96 22.42
C ASP A 190 5.92 -2.29 23.05
N VAL A 191 5.47 -2.28 24.31
CA VAL A 191 5.01 -3.51 24.97
C VAL A 191 3.67 -3.91 24.35
N ASP A 192 3.45 -5.21 24.14
CA ASP A 192 2.27 -5.82 23.51
C ASP A 192 2.07 -7.15 24.26
N ASN A 193 1.54 -7.04 25.49
CA ASN A 193 1.66 -8.06 26.54
C ASN A 193 0.79 -9.31 26.30
N ASP A 194 -0.23 -9.19 25.44
CA ASP A 194 -1.06 -10.30 24.97
C ASP A 194 -0.85 -10.65 23.47
N ASN A 195 0.06 -9.95 22.80
CA ASN A 195 0.43 -10.14 21.39
C ASN A 195 -0.79 -10.01 20.44
N ASP A 196 -1.76 -9.14 20.74
CA ASP A 196 -2.93 -8.91 19.89
C ASP A 196 -2.65 -7.99 18.67
N GLY A 197 -1.46 -7.38 18.66
CA GLY A 197 -0.97 -6.45 17.63
C GLY A 197 -1.32 -4.99 17.91
N VAL A 198 -1.88 -4.70 19.09
CA VAL A 198 -2.05 -3.36 19.66
C VAL A 198 -1.14 -3.23 20.88
N PRO A 199 -0.15 -2.32 20.88
CA PRO A 199 0.68 -2.12 22.06
C PRO A 199 -0.12 -1.68 23.29
N ASP A 200 0.31 -2.07 24.49
CA ASP A 200 -0.24 -1.72 25.81
C ASP A 200 -0.53 -0.21 25.96
N SER A 201 0.27 0.64 25.29
CA SER A 201 0.09 2.10 25.32
C SER A 201 -1.13 2.61 24.54
N GLU A 202 -1.65 1.80 23.59
CA GLU A 202 -2.85 2.03 22.79
C GLU A 202 -3.99 1.02 23.05
N ASP A 203 -3.73 -0.09 23.76
CA ASP A 203 -4.74 -1.08 24.11
C ASP A 203 -5.63 -0.63 25.31
N PRO A 204 -6.90 -1.07 25.40
CA PRO A 204 -7.74 -0.85 26.59
C PRO A 204 -7.96 -2.08 27.49
N ASP A 205 -7.31 -3.23 27.25
CA ASP A 205 -7.46 -4.50 27.98
C ASP A 205 -6.15 -5.31 27.85
N ASP A 206 -4.97 -4.74 28.19
CA ASP A 206 -3.58 -5.17 27.81
C ASP A 206 -3.17 -6.65 28.10
N ASP A 207 -4.07 -7.44 28.69
CA ASP A 207 -3.92 -8.88 28.96
C ASP A 207 -5.06 -9.74 28.36
N ASN A 208 -5.86 -9.16 27.45
CA ASN A 208 -7.14 -9.57 26.87
C ASN A 208 -8.06 -10.46 27.75
N ASN A 209 -7.98 -10.35 29.08
CA ASN A 209 -8.74 -11.20 30.02
C ASN A 209 -10.23 -10.80 30.07
N GLY A 210 -10.60 -9.70 29.40
CA GLY A 210 -11.94 -9.16 29.29
C GLY A 210 -12.32 -8.26 30.48
N ILE A 211 -11.32 -7.69 31.15
CA ILE A 211 -11.43 -6.70 32.22
C ILE A 211 -10.43 -5.57 31.92
N LEU A 212 -10.85 -4.63 31.07
CA LEU A 212 -10.20 -3.33 30.86
C LEU A 212 -9.37 -2.84 32.07
N ASP A 213 -8.13 -2.42 31.84
CA ASP A 213 -7.10 -1.98 32.81
C ASP A 213 -7.67 -0.92 33.76
N THR A 214 -8.45 0.01 33.21
CA THR A 214 -9.17 1.05 33.99
C THR A 214 -10.15 0.50 35.06
N ASP A 215 -10.60 -0.75 34.96
CA ASP A 215 -11.34 -1.50 35.99
C ASP A 215 -10.40 -2.45 36.79
N GLN A 216 -9.28 -2.94 36.23
CA GLN A 216 -8.21 -3.68 36.95
C GLN A 216 -7.48 -2.82 37.99
N GLU A 217 -7.07 -1.59 37.67
CA GLU A 217 -6.42 -0.60 38.57
C GLU A 217 -7.19 -0.40 39.89
N LEU A 218 -8.51 -0.62 39.85
CA LEU A 218 -9.40 -0.46 41.00
C LEU A 218 -9.34 -1.66 41.98
N LEU A 219 -8.65 -2.75 41.61
CA LEU A 219 -8.46 -3.96 42.38
C LEU A 219 -7.28 -3.80 43.36
N PRO A 220 -7.49 -3.93 44.68
CA PRO A 220 -6.41 -3.68 45.66
C PRO A 220 -5.32 -4.75 45.67
N GLY A 221 -4.27 -4.56 44.87
CA GLY A 221 -3.07 -5.42 44.87
C GLY A 221 -2.43 -5.62 43.50
N CYS A 222 -3.15 -5.31 42.41
CA CYS A 222 -2.64 -5.34 41.04
C CYS A 222 -1.89 -4.02 40.74
N PHE A 223 -1.13 -3.97 39.64
CA PHE A 223 -0.16 -2.91 39.35
C PHE A 223 -0.81 -1.59 38.87
N SER A 224 0.04 -0.57 38.70
CA SER A 224 -0.28 0.73 38.10
C SER A 224 1.06 1.42 37.84
N GLY A 225 1.55 1.39 36.59
CA GLY A 225 2.96 1.58 36.31
C GLY A 225 3.33 2.12 34.93
N GLU A 226 4.46 1.64 34.44
CA GLU A 226 5.31 2.21 33.39
C GLU A 226 4.64 2.12 32.00
N GLU A 227 3.84 1.09 31.83
CA GLU A 227 3.17 0.62 30.61
C GLU A 227 2.02 1.56 30.20
N GLN A 228 1.26 2.04 31.20
CA GLN A 228 0.04 2.85 31.02
C GLN A 228 0.31 4.37 30.94
N SER A 229 1.57 4.81 31.05
CA SER A 229 1.99 6.21 30.84
C SER A 229 3.48 6.29 30.42
N PRO A 230 3.85 5.74 29.26
CA PRO A 230 5.24 5.64 28.82
C PRO A 230 5.85 6.96 28.31
N PHE A 231 5.08 8.05 28.35
CA PHE A 231 5.47 9.36 27.84
C PHE A 231 6.73 9.91 28.55
N ASP A 232 7.66 10.39 27.75
CA ASP A 232 8.98 10.95 28.08
C ASP A 232 9.23 11.97 26.96
N HIS A 233 8.68 13.19 27.11
CA HIS A 233 8.56 14.13 25.99
C HIS A 233 9.91 14.78 25.61
N ASP A 234 10.78 15.10 26.57
CA ASP A 234 12.13 15.64 26.32
C ASP A 234 13.19 14.56 26.01
N ASN A 235 12.84 13.27 26.17
CA ASN A 235 13.72 12.12 25.99
C ASN A 235 14.97 12.11 26.89
N ASP A 236 14.96 12.75 28.07
CA ASP A 236 16.06 12.64 29.05
C ASP A 236 16.16 11.23 29.67
N GLY A 237 15.10 10.43 29.50
CA GLY A 237 14.97 9.09 30.04
C GLY A 237 14.40 9.06 31.46
N ILE A 238 13.57 10.06 31.81
CA ILE A 238 12.70 10.15 32.97
C ILE A 238 11.28 10.44 32.46
N VAL A 239 10.47 9.40 32.35
CA VAL A 239 9.03 9.48 32.03
C VAL A 239 8.26 10.59 32.78
N ASP A 240 7.35 11.27 32.07
CA ASP A 240 6.50 12.40 32.51
C ASP A 240 5.94 12.20 33.94
N TRP A 241 5.44 11.02 34.28
CA TRP A 241 4.79 10.84 35.59
C TRP A 241 5.79 10.94 36.77
N ALA A 242 7.08 10.76 36.49
CA ALA A 242 8.19 10.81 37.44
C ALA A 242 9.03 12.10 37.36
N ASP A 243 8.97 12.81 36.23
CA ASP A 243 9.74 14.01 35.93
C ASP A 243 9.12 15.31 36.53
N ASP A 244 9.93 16.39 36.63
CA ASP A 244 9.50 17.73 37.01
C ASP A 244 9.66 18.85 35.96
N ASP A 245 10.03 18.55 34.71
CA ASP A 245 10.24 19.46 33.55
C ASP A 245 10.03 18.81 32.14
N TYR A 246 8.79 18.52 31.69
CA TYR A 246 8.51 17.50 30.64
C TYR A 246 9.05 17.79 29.24
N ASP A 247 9.22 19.06 28.90
CA ASP A 247 9.75 19.54 27.62
C ASP A 247 11.20 20.05 27.76
N GLY A 248 11.85 19.85 28.91
CA GLY A 248 13.26 20.18 29.09
C GLY A 248 13.61 21.67 28.93
N ASP A 249 12.62 22.58 28.96
CA ASP A 249 12.81 24.02 28.71
C ASP A 249 13.47 24.78 29.90
N GLY A 250 13.61 24.09 31.05
CA GLY A 250 14.19 24.59 32.30
C GLY A 250 13.20 25.20 33.29
N ILE A 251 11.89 25.26 32.99
CA ILE A 251 10.90 26.06 33.72
C ILE A 251 10.01 25.23 34.69
N ALA A 252 10.22 23.93 34.82
CA ALA A 252 9.61 23.01 35.78
C ALA A 252 8.07 23.06 35.88
N ASN A 253 7.40 22.29 35.01
CA ASN A 253 6.00 21.87 34.92
C ASN A 253 4.92 22.60 35.77
N LEU A 254 5.11 22.61 37.09
CA LEU A 254 4.23 23.26 38.06
C LEU A 254 4.12 24.78 37.84
N VAL A 255 5.14 25.40 37.22
CA VAL A 255 5.22 26.84 36.96
C VAL A 255 4.45 27.19 35.69
N GLU A 256 4.72 26.56 34.55
CA GLU A 256 4.04 26.86 33.28
C GLU A 256 2.63 26.27 33.20
N ALA A 257 2.29 25.24 33.99
CA ALA A 257 0.89 24.87 34.25
C ALA A 257 0.06 25.99 34.94
N GLN A 258 0.68 27.10 35.38
CA GLN A 258 -0.01 28.34 35.79
C GLN A 258 -0.15 29.37 34.65
N VAL A 259 0.60 29.22 33.56
CA VAL A 259 0.60 30.04 32.34
C VAL A 259 -0.42 29.49 31.35
N SER A 260 -0.26 28.23 30.94
CA SER A 260 -1.13 27.49 30.01
C SER A 260 -1.41 26.07 30.51
N LEU A 261 -2.12 25.27 29.72
CA LEU A 261 -2.16 23.79 29.83
C LEU A 261 -1.31 23.12 28.75
N THR A 262 -0.78 23.90 27.81
CA THR A 262 0.13 23.47 26.74
C THR A 262 1.59 23.69 27.10
N ALA A 263 1.87 24.75 27.88
CA ALA A 263 3.22 25.21 28.17
C ALA A 263 4.19 24.18 28.78
N PRO A 264 3.76 23.14 29.54
CA PRO A 264 4.63 22.03 29.95
C PRO A 264 4.82 20.93 28.89
N PHE A 265 4.76 21.32 27.62
CA PHE A 265 4.80 20.50 26.40
C PHE A 265 4.99 21.46 25.19
N ASP A 266 5.78 22.53 25.32
CA ASP A 266 5.85 23.68 24.41
C ASP A 266 7.32 24.14 24.36
N HIS A 267 8.19 23.27 23.83
CA HIS A 267 9.65 23.25 23.95
C HIS A 267 10.32 24.60 23.58
N ASP A 268 9.87 25.25 22.49
CA ASP A 268 10.31 26.60 22.06
C ASP A 268 9.52 27.77 22.69
N ASN A 269 8.47 27.49 23.45
CA ASN A 269 7.50 28.44 24.02
C ASN A 269 6.74 29.34 22.99
N ASP A 270 6.56 28.92 21.73
CA ASP A 270 5.71 29.61 20.71
C ASP A 270 4.25 29.75 21.18
N GLY A 271 3.77 28.77 21.94
CA GLY A 271 2.37 28.64 22.37
C GLY A 271 1.58 27.58 21.59
N THR A 272 2.29 26.65 20.95
CA THR A 272 1.75 25.50 20.24
C THR A 272 1.83 24.28 21.19
N ARG A 273 2.37 23.15 20.75
CA ARG A 273 2.72 21.96 21.54
C ARG A 273 3.46 21.02 20.61
N ASP A 274 4.56 20.45 21.08
CA ASP A 274 5.55 19.73 20.28
C ASP A 274 4.90 18.70 19.32
N ASP A 275 3.98 17.86 19.84
CA ASP A 275 3.25 16.84 19.04
C ASP A 275 2.38 17.35 17.85
N ILE A 276 2.20 18.67 17.73
CA ILE A 276 1.52 19.34 16.62
C ILE A 276 2.28 20.56 16.08
N ASP A 277 3.48 20.83 16.59
CA ASP A 277 4.41 21.70 15.90
C ASP A 277 5.04 20.95 14.72
N VAL A 278 5.96 21.61 14.02
CA VAL A 278 6.63 21.11 12.82
C VAL A 278 8.10 21.55 12.74
N ASP A 279 8.64 22.10 13.83
CA ASP A 279 9.97 22.70 14.02
C ASP A 279 10.08 22.98 15.55
N ASP A 280 9.87 21.94 16.39
CA ASP A 280 9.53 22.09 17.83
C ASP A 280 10.62 22.73 18.72
N ASP A 281 11.86 22.81 18.24
CA ASP A 281 12.99 23.53 18.84
C ASP A 281 13.30 24.92 18.18
N GLU A 282 12.44 25.38 17.26
CA GLU A 282 12.57 26.58 16.38
C GLU A 282 13.92 26.71 15.65
N ASP A 283 14.69 25.63 15.51
CA ASP A 283 16.08 25.75 15.10
C ASP A 283 16.25 25.76 13.55
N GLY A 284 15.25 25.25 12.80
CA GLY A 284 15.00 25.47 11.38
C GLY A 284 15.01 24.23 10.47
N MET A 285 14.72 23.04 11.00
CA MET A 285 14.45 21.81 10.25
C MET A 285 13.27 21.08 10.91
N HIS A 286 12.25 20.74 10.12
CA HIS A 286 11.13 19.98 10.66
C HIS A 286 11.58 18.63 11.24
N ASP A 287 11.00 18.27 12.39
CA ASP A 287 11.13 17.00 13.11
C ASP A 287 10.95 15.75 12.20
N GLU A 288 10.13 15.83 11.14
CA GLU A 288 10.02 14.73 10.15
C GLU A 288 11.30 14.47 9.31
N ASP A 289 12.14 15.49 9.11
CA ASP A 289 13.42 15.40 8.40
C ASP A 289 14.58 15.09 9.38
N GLU A 290 14.52 15.58 10.62
CA GLU A 290 15.50 15.33 11.69
C GLU A 290 15.76 13.84 11.93
N VAL A 291 14.69 13.10 12.25
CA VAL A 291 14.70 11.66 12.60
C VAL A 291 15.39 10.83 11.51
N LEU A 292 15.31 11.29 10.26
CA LEU A 292 15.97 10.66 9.12
C LEU A 292 17.45 11.10 8.98
N LEU A 293 17.76 12.37 9.20
CA LEU A 293 19.05 12.96 8.87
C LEU A 293 20.08 12.82 9.98
N TRP A 294 19.69 12.91 11.25
CA TRP A 294 20.61 12.86 12.38
C TRP A 294 21.42 11.54 12.41
N PRO A 295 20.79 10.35 12.36
CA PRO A 295 21.53 9.09 12.37
C PRO A 295 22.40 8.91 11.12
N LEU A 296 21.97 9.45 9.97
CA LEU A 296 22.75 9.44 8.72
C LEU A 296 23.96 10.40 8.74
N ARG A 297 23.92 11.44 9.58
CA ARG A 297 24.95 12.47 9.70
C ARG A 297 26.04 12.06 10.70
N PHE A 298 25.65 11.49 11.84
CA PHE A 298 26.54 11.25 12.98
C PHE A 298 26.78 9.77 13.33
N ASP A 299 25.96 8.83 12.83
CA ASP A 299 26.02 7.39 13.21
C ASP A 299 25.76 7.17 14.72
N GLN A 300 25.00 8.09 15.35
CA GLN A 300 24.62 8.16 16.77
C GLN A 300 23.22 8.78 16.93
N GLU A 301 22.67 8.73 18.14
CA GLU A 301 21.40 9.38 18.56
C GLU A 301 21.54 10.91 18.66
N SER A 302 20.40 11.62 18.70
CA SER A 302 20.37 13.05 19.04
C SER A 302 20.59 13.22 20.54
N THR A 303 21.35 14.24 20.92
CA THR A 303 21.73 14.51 22.31
C THR A 303 21.30 15.94 22.66
N ASN A 304 20.00 16.06 22.96
CA ASN A 304 19.21 17.28 23.18
C ASN A 304 19.23 18.34 22.04
N PRO A 305 18.15 19.11 21.85
CA PRO A 305 18.10 20.22 20.88
C PRO A 305 19.00 21.43 21.20
N TRP A 306 19.61 21.48 22.40
CA TRP A 306 20.14 22.71 22.97
C TRP A 306 21.68 22.84 22.96
N ASP A 307 22.44 21.76 22.68
CA ASP A 307 23.91 21.80 22.58
C ASP A 307 24.40 22.29 21.21
N HIS A 308 24.90 23.53 21.14
CA HIS A 308 25.47 24.13 19.92
C HIS A 308 26.99 23.85 19.72
N ASP A 309 27.62 23.00 20.55
CA ASP A 309 29.07 22.72 20.62
C ASP A 309 29.48 21.23 20.45
N ASP A 310 28.81 20.23 21.07
CA ASP A 310 29.10 18.79 20.85
C ASP A 310 28.28 18.19 19.69
N PHE A 311 28.98 17.90 18.60
CA PHE A 311 28.39 17.38 17.36
C PHE A 311 28.11 15.86 17.42
N GLY A 312 27.18 15.44 18.29
CA GLY A 312 26.66 14.07 18.37
C GLY A 312 27.72 13.05 18.79
N GLY A 313 28.41 13.35 19.90
CA GLY A 313 29.55 12.59 20.39
C GLY A 313 29.24 11.57 21.48
N GLY A 314 28.45 11.96 22.50
CA GLY A 314 28.25 11.20 23.75
C GLY A 314 29.53 10.87 24.54
N VAL A 315 30.70 11.30 24.06
CA VAL A 315 32.03 10.91 24.56
C VAL A 315 33.06 12.04 24.55
N GLY A 316 32.60 13.30 24.53
CA GLY A 316 33.43 14.44 24.91
C GLY A 316 34.18 14.13 26.21
N ILE A 317 35.52 14.12 26.19
CA ILE A 317 36.27 13.93 27.45
C ILE A 317 36.14 15.21 28.24
N ALA A 318 35.20 15.20 29.18
CA ALA A 318 35.03 16.27 30.15
C ALA A 318 36.37 16.59 30.81
N ASN A 319 36.83 17.83 30.67
CA ASN A 319 38.10 18.24 31.26
C ASN A 319 37.87 18.45 32.76
N PRO A 320 38.49 17.69 33.69
CA PRO A 320 38.19 17.83 35.12
C PRO A 320 38.73 19.12 35.76
N ASN A 321 39.05 20.14 34.94
CA ASN A 321 39.57 21.45 35.30
C ASN A 321 38.99 22.59 34.43
N ASP A 322 38.15 22.32 33.43
CA ASP A 322 37.33 23.28 32.66
C ASP A 322 35.92 22.68 32.60
N PRO A 323 34.90 23.28 33.24
CA PRO A 323 33.55 22.76 33.19
C PRO A 323 32.91 22.95 31.81
N SER A 324 33.27 24.03 31.09
CA SER A 324 32.91 24.38 29.70
C SER A 324 33.50 23.42 28.62
N THR A 325 33.52 22.11 28.91
CA THR A 325 33.85 21.00 28.01
C THR A 325 33.37 19.68 28.61
N GLY A 326 32.49 18.95 27.95
CA GLY A 326 32.02 17.62 28.35
C GLY A 326 30.73 17.20 27.65
N PRO A 327 30.16 16.04 28.02
CA PRO A 327 28.75 15.77 27.75
C PRO A 327 27.86 16.56 28.72
N ASP A 328 26.65 16.83 28.26
CA ASP A 328 25.63 17.81 28.68
C ASP A 328 25.45 17.94 30.21
N GLY A 329 25.42 16.84 30.97
CA GLY A 329 25.40 16.88 32.44
C GLY A 329 26.68 17.39 33.13
N ILE A 330 27.62 17.96 32.38
CA ILE A 330 28.92 18.50 32.84
C ILE A 330 29.28 19.82 32.14
N ASP A 331 28.87 20.04 30.89
CA ASP A 331 29.11 21.30 30.17
C ASP A 331 28.27 22.46 30.72
N ASN A 332 28.66 23.68 30.38
CA ASN A 332 28.07 24.91 30.94
C ASN A 332 28.42 26.20 30.12
N ASP A 333 28.52 26.11 28.81
CA ASP A 333 28.96 27.20 27.87
C ASP A 333 28.35 26.93 26.48
N ASP A 334 27.04 26.72 26.45
CA ASP A 334 26.37 25.84 25.49
C ASP A 334 26.21 26.49 24.10
N ASP A 335 26.32 27.82 23.99
CA ASP A 335 26.34 28.59 22.71
C ASP A 335 27.75 28.97 22.20
N ASN A 336 28.79 28.66 22.97
CA ASN A 336 30.21 28.98 22.69
C ASN A 336 30.52 30.50 22.62
N ASP A 337 29.81 31.32 23.39
CA ASP A 337 30.15 32.72 23.70
C ASP A 337 31.37 32.86 24.65
N SER A 338 31.66 31.83 25.46
CA SER A 338 32.60 31.79 26.59
C SER A 338 32.09 32.36 27.93
N ARG A 339 30.84 32.03 28.27
CA ARG A 339 30.20 32.32 29.56
C ARG A 339 30.06 31.06 30.42
N GLU A 340 29.29 31.14 31.50
CA GLU A 340 29.09 30.03 32.45
C GLU A 340 27.59 29.94 32.71
N ASP A 341 26.92 29.04 31.99
CA ASP A 341 25.48 28.86 31.95
C ASP A 341 25.14 27.71 32.91
N ALA A 342 24.69 28.06 34.12
CA ALA A 342 24.75 27.16 35.29
C ALA A 342 23.41 27.03 36.04
N ASP A 343 22.44 27.83 35.64
CA ASP A 343 21.01 27.72 35.90
C ASP A 343 20.42 27.60 34.47
N TYR A 344 19.71 26.52 34.13
CA TYR A 344 19.07 26.37 32.81
C TYR A 344 17.82 27.29 32.73
N ASP A 345 18.06 28.60 32.62
CA ASP A 345 17.07 29.68 32.55
C ASP A 345 17.59 30.67 31.49
N HIS A 346 16.71 31.11 30.57
CA HIS A 346 17.05 31.75 29.27
C HIS A 346 17.76 33.14 29.37
N LEU A 347 18.61 33.40 30.37
CA LEU A 347 19.10 34.73 30.78
C LEU A 347 20.48 34.75 31.49
N GLU A 348 21.59 34.73 30.75
CA GLU A 348 22.98 34.82 31.28
C GLU A 348 23.19 35.54 32.65
N GLU A 349 23.52 34.80 33.72
CA GLU A 349 23.47 35.28 35.11
C GLU A 349 24.38 36.47 35.43
N GLY A 350 23.77 37.66 35.51
CA GLY A 350 24.44 38.88 35.96
C GLY A 350 25.17 39.65 34.86
N PHE A 351 25.10 39.18 33.61
CA PHE A 351 25.47 39.92 32.41
C PHE A 351 24.39 40.97 32.10
N THR A 352 24.47 42.07 32.85
CA THR A 352 23.55 43.23 32.78
C THR A 352 24.21 44.45 32.13
N SER A 353 25.30 44.23 31.39
CA SER A 353 26.09 45.24 30.68
C SER A 353 25.60 45.50 29.26
N ASP A 354 24.76 44.61 28.80
CA ASP A 354 24.52 44.28 27.41
C ASP A 354 23.40 45.20 26.89
N PRO A 355 23.20 45.32 25.57
CA PRO A 355 22.39 46.41 25.01
C PRO A 355 20.88 46.30 25.33
N CYS A 356 20.48 45.25 26.06
CA CYS A 356 19.13 44.87 26.39
C CYS A 356 18.32 46.00 27.04
N ALA A 357 17.04 46.08 26.68
CA ALA A 357 16.20 47.25 26.92
C ALA A 357 15.71 47.39 28.38
N GLY A 358 16.60 47.71 29.31
CA GLY A 358 16.26 47.97 30.71
C GLY A 358 17.30 47.55 31.73
N GLY A 359 18.38 46.89 31.30
CA GLY A 359 19.24 46.09 32.18
C GLY A 359 18.66 44.71 32.48
N SER A 360 17.87 44.17 31.53
CA SER A 360 17.71 42.72 31.37
C SER A 360 19.05 42.10 30.96
N GLN A 361 19.16 40.79 31.09
CA GLN A 361 20.26 39.99 30.54
C GLN A 361 19.98 39.68 29.05
N SER A 362 21.02 39.33 28.30
CA SER A 362 20.92 38.61 27.02
C SER A 362 20.40 37.20 27.30
N SER A 363 19.91 36.52 26.26
CA SER A 363 19.72 35.07 26.35
C SER A 363 21.08 34.40 26.18
N ASP A 364 21.24 33.31 26.90
CA ASP A 364 22.14 32.19 26.63
C ASP A 364 22.37 31.85 25.15
N TRP A 365 21.38 32.04 24.25
CA TRP A 365 21.50 31.71 22.82
C TRP A 365 21.88 32.91 21.92
N ASP A 366 22.06 34.11 22.50
CA ASP A 366 22.38 35.37 21.81
C ASP A 366 23.91 35.57 21.70
N ARG A 367 24.54 34.76 20.85
CA ARG A 367 25.99 34.72 20.60
C ARG A 367 26.65 36.09 20.32
N ASP A 368 25.98 36.95 19.57
CA ASP A 368 26.45 38.33 19.26
C ASP A 368 26.11 39.33 20.38
N ASN A 369 25.25 38.92 21.31
CA ASN A 369 24.92 39.57 22.58
C ASN A 369 24.22 40.92 22.36
N ASN A 370 23.29 40.97 21.40
CA ASN A 370 22.54 42.17 21.03
C ASN A 370 21.10 42.23 21.59
N CYS A 371 20.67 41.15 22.23
CA CYS A 371 19.39 40.86 22.85
C CYS A 371 18.23 40.79 21.83
N VAL A 372 18.53 40.15 20.70
CA VAL A 372 17.60 39.70 19.66
C VAL A 372 18.15 38.38 19.14
N LEU A 373 17.48 37.27 19.42
CA LEU A 373 17.74 35.98 18.77
C LEU A 373 17.42 36.16 17.27
N ASP A 374 18.44 36.11 16.40
CA ASP A 374 18.23 36.12 14.96
C ASP A 374 19.33 35.39 14.15
N ALA A 375 19.14 35.35 12.84
CA ALA A 375 20.02 34.61 11.93
C ALA A 375 21.47 35.15 11.83
N ASP A 376 21.82 36.24 12.53
CA ASP A 376 23.18 36.75 12.62
C ASP A 376 24.03 35.99 13.68
N ASP A 377 23.41 35.24 14.61
CA ASP A 377 24.09 34.38 15.61
C ASP A 377 24.64 33.09 14.98
N LYS A 378 23.90 32.54 14.01
CA LYS A 378 24.26 31.35 13.21
C LYS A 378 25.29 31.69 12.11
N ALA A 379 26.27 30.82 11.84
CA ALA A 379 27.38 31.13 10.94
C ALA A 379 26.95 31.22 9.45
N PRO A 380 27.52 32.14 8.63
CA PRO A 380 27.06 32.29 7.25
C PRO A 380 27.41 31.11 6.32
N THR A 381 26.39 30.50 5.71
CA THR A 381 26.53 29.56 4.58
C THR A 381 26.38 30.25 3.22
N TYR A 382 26.80 29.57 2.17
CA TYR A 382 26.70 29.98 0.77
C TYR A 382 26.42 28.76 -0.11
N ILE A 383 25.18 28.62 -0.55
CA ILE A 383 24.74 27.54 -1.43
C ILE A 383 24.68 27.97 -2.91
N THR A 384 24.92 27.01 -3.80
CA THR A 384 24.76 27.15 -5.25
C THR A 384 23.91 26.01 -5.79
N LEU A 385 23.12 26.25 -6.84
CA LEU A 385 22.28 25.26 -7.50
C LEU A 385 22.50 25.28 -9.03
N ASP A 386 22.67 24.10 -9.61
CA ASP A 386 22.65 23.80 -11.04
C ASP A 386 21.38 22.99 -11.34
N ALA A 387 20.28 23.70 -11.61
CA ALA A 387 18.97 23.11 -11.89
C ALA A 387 18.82 22.75 -13.38
N PRO A 388 18.10 21.67 -13.73
CA PRO A 388 17.77 21.34 -15.11
C PRO A 388 16.91 22.42 -15.76
N SER A 389 17.04 22.63 -17.07
CA SER A 389 16.28 23.66 -17.79
C SER A 389 14.79 23.35 -17.96
N THR A 390 14.44 22.06 -17.84
CA THR A 390 13.10 21.50 -18.00
C THR A 390 13.01 20.30 -17.06
N LEU A 391 11.95 20.26 -16.26
CA LEU A 391 11.57 19.10 -15.46
C LEU A 391 10.82 18.10 -16.33
N TRP A 392 11.07 16.81 -16.15
CA TRP A 392 10.42 15.75 -16.92
C TRP A 392 9.62 14.87 -15.99
N LEU A 393 8.34 14.65 -16.33
CA LEU A 393 7.48 13.71 -15.59
C LEU A 393 7.78 12.29 -16.10
N ASP A 394 8.55 11.53 -15.32
CA ASP A 394 9.19 10.28 -15.73
C ASP A 394 9.39 9.36 -14.51
N ALA A 395 8.98 8.10 -14.64
CA ALA A 395 9.04 7.11 -13.56
C ALA A 395 10.32 6.26 -13.56
N GLN A 396 11.22 6.45 -14.54
CA GLN A 396 12.47 5.69 -14.70
C GLN A 396 13.71 6.57 -14.54
N THR A 397 13.62 7.87 -14.81
CA THR A 397 14.73 8.81 -14.61
C THR A 397 14.31 10.02 -13.77
N PRO A 398 14.91 10.22 -12.57
CA PRO A 398 14.59 11.38 -11.75
C PRO A 398 15.16 12.67 -12.35
N ALA A 399 14.54 13.81 -12.02
CA ALA A 399 15.15 15.11 -12.16
C ALA A 399 16.33 15.22 -11.17
N ILE A 400 17.49 15.66 -11.67
CA ILE A 400 18.71 15.71 -10.85
C ILE A 400 19.10 17.16 -10.62
N PHE A 401 19.09 17.56 -9.36
CA PHE A 401 19.55 18.86 -8.88
C PHE A 401 20.93 18.70 -8.25
N LYS A 402 21.84 19.64 -8.47
CA LYS A 402 23.22 19.56 -7.96
C LYS A 402 23.71 20.90 -7.50
N GLY A 403 24.66 20.90 -6.58
CA GLY A 403 25.26 22.15 -6.16
C GLY A 403 26.43 21.96 -5.22
N GLN A 404 26.84 23.09 -4.64
CA GLN A 404 27.90 23.15 -3.65
C GLN A 404 27.53 24.15 -2.57
N VAL A 405 27.77 23.77 -1.31
CA VAL A 405 27.71 24.63 -0.13
C VAL A 405 29.11 24.92 0.41
N GLN A 406 29.26 26.13 0.95
CA GLN A 406 30.46 26.65 1.60
C GLN A 406 30.03 27.43 2.82
N TRP A 407 30.82 27.40 3.90
CA TRP A 407 30.55 28.18 5.11
C TRP A 407 31.63 29.23 5.35
N ILE A 408 31.40 30.15 6.28
CA ILE A 408 32.48 30.76 7.07
C ILE A 408 32.74 29.85 8.26
N ASN A 409 33.91 29.22 8.30
CA ASN A 409 34.29 28.33 9.40
C ASN A 409 34.33 29.15 10.72
N PRO A 410 33.59 28.77 11.79
CA PRO A 410 33.51 29.56 13.03
C PRO A 410 34.88 29.82 13.66
N VAL A 411 35.75 28.79 13.67
CA VAL A 411 37.08 28.81 14.29
C VAL A 411 38.11 29.53 13.42
N THR A 412 38.13 29.31 12.10
CA THR A 412 39.16 29.89 11.20
C THR A 412 38.77 31.25 10.63
N GLN A 413 37.49 31.62 10.70
CA GLN A 413 36.92 32.86 10.16
C GLN A 413 37.24 33.04 8.66
N MET A 414 37.32 31.93 7.92
CA MET A 414 37.59 31.87 6.49
C MET A 414 36.49 31.08 5.77
N GLN A 415 36.27 31.45 4.50
CA GLN A 415 35.36 30.73 3.62
C GLN A 415 35.97 29.38 3.21
N GLU A 416 35.31 28.29 3.59
CA GLU A 416 35.76 26.91 3.39
C GLU A 416 34.62 26.06 2.79
N VAL A 417 34.91 24.85 2.33
CA VAL A 417 33.85 23.92 1.92
C VAL A 417 33.17 23.39 3.18
N ALA A 418 31.86 23.26 3.14
CA ALA A 418 31.06 22.78 4.25
C ALA A 418 30.58 21.35 3.94
N PRO A 419 31.23 20.30 4.49
CA PRO A 419 30.76 18.93 4.38
C PRO A 419 29.77 18.61 5.51
N GLY A 420 28.90 17.62 5.30
CA GLY A 420 28.00 17.17 6.35
C GLY A 420 26.74 18.01 6.54
N LEU A 421 26.55 19.10 5.78
CA LEU A 421 25.33 19.89 5.86
C LEU A 421 24.18 19.23 5.08
N PRO A 422 22.95 19.15 5.62
CA PRO A 422 21.72 18.93 4.85
C PRO A 422 21.47 20.06 3.83
N VAL A 423 20.77 19.72 2.76
CA VAL A 423 20.37 20.56 1.64
C VAL A 423 19.07 20.04 1.00
N GLN A 424 17.99 20.80 1.20
CA GLN A 424 16.71 20.60 0.54
C GLN A 424 16.60 21.36 -0.80
N VAL A 425 15.71 20.92 -1.70
CA VAL A 425 15.43 21.59 -2.99
C VAL A 425 13.93 21.81 -3.16
N HIS A 426 13.50 23.06 -3.04
CA HIS A 426 12.09 23.44 -3.20
C HIS A 426 11.76 23.74 -4.66
N VAL A 427 10.64 23.19 -5.13
CA VAL A 427 10.00 23.53 -6.40
C VAL A 427 8.67 24.21 -6.09
N GLU A 428 8.55 25.50 -6.40
CA GLU A 428 7.36 26.30 -6.12
C GLU A 428 6.62 26.75 -7.39
N TRP A 429 5.33 27.01 -7.26
CA TRP A 429 4.51 27.68 -8.27
C TRP A 429 4.82 29.19 -8.35
N THR A 430 5.24 29.70 -9.51
CA THR A 430 5.56 31.15 -9.65
C THR A 430 4.34 32.09 -9.56
N GLY A 431 3.13 31.54 -9.70
CA GLY A 431 1.88 32.32 -9.75
C GLY A 431 1.40 32.78 -8.37
N ASN A 432 1.75 32.06 -7.32
CA ASN A 432 1.26 32.22 -5.95
C ASN A 432 2.34 31.94 -4.87
N ASN A 433 3.53 31.48 -5.25
CA ASN A 433 4.63 31.10 -4.36
C ASN A 433 4.26 30.01 -3.33
N THR A 434 3.40 29.05 -3.71
CA THR A 434 3.21 27.85 -2.88
C THR A 434 4.17 26.76 -3.33
N THR A 435 4.70 26.00 -2.39
CA THR A 435 5.42 24.75 -2.65
C THR A 435 4.58 23.85 -3.56
N ALA A 436 5.25 23.21 -4.52
CA ALA A 436 4.70 22.18 -5.39
C ALA A 436 5.34 20.83 -5.04
N ILE A 437 6.66 20.82 -4.80
CA ILE A 437 7.44 19.70 -4.29
C ILE A 437 8.51 20.25 -3.34
N GLU A 438 8.56 19.69 -2.15
CA GLU A 438 9.76 19.55 -1.31
C GLU A 438 10.50 18.28 -1.77
N THR A 439 11.82 18.30 -1.85
CA THR A 439 12.58 17.04 -2.01
C THR A 439 13.06 16.58 -0.65
N VAL A 440 13.20 15.27 -0.44
CA VAL A 440 13.95 14.76 0.71
C VAL A 440 15.32 15.43 0.81
N ASP A 441 15.74 15.64 2.04
CA ASP A 441 16.99 16.30 2.32
C ASP A 441 18.22 15.44 1.96
N VAL A 442 19.34 16.07 1.60
CA VAL A 442 20.57 15.34 1.25
C VAL A 442 21.85 15.96 1.81
N ILE A 443 22.63 15.11 2.49
CA ILE A 443 23.88 15.51 3.12
C ILE A 443 24.98 15.81 2.08
N THR A 444 25.61 16.97 2.20
CA THR A 444 26.77 17.38 1.41
C THR A 444 28.00 16.50 1.69
N ASN A 445 28.67 16.03 0.63
CA ASN A 445 29.87 15.21 0.80
C ASN A 445 31.09 16.02 1.29
N SER A 446 32.21 15.32 1.57
CA SER A 446 33.53 15.89 1.98
C SER A 446 34.12 17.05 1.14
N PHE A 447 33.51 17.43 0.01
CA PHE A 447 33.87 18.60 -0.80
C PHE A 447 32.79 19.70 -0.81
N GLY A 448 31.78 19.58 0.04
CA GLY A 448 30.58 20.42 0.12
C GLY A 448 29.61 20.28 -1.05
N ASN A 449 29.70 19.22 -1.87
CA ASN A 449 28.77 19.06 -3.00
C ASN A 449 27.59 18.17 -2.62
N PHE A 450 26.38 18.58 -3.03
CA PHE A 450 25.15 17.81 -2.91
C PHE A 450 24.63 17.34 -4.27
N THR A 451 23.75 16.34 -4.28
CA THR A 451 23.01 15.90 -5.48
C THR A 451 21.69 15.25 -5.05
N VAL A 452 20.58 15.95 -5.31
CA VAL A 452 19.23 15.43 -5.10
C VAL A 452 18.73 14.78 -6.40
N GLY A 453 18.05 13.65 -6.29
CA GLY A 453 17.39 12.97 -7.41
C GLY A 453 15.92 12.77 -7.11
N GLN A 454 15.06 13.62 -7.66
CA GLN A 454 13.61 13.59 -7.43
C GLN A 454 12.88 12.94 -8.61
N PHE A 455 12.10 11.88 -8.37
CA PHE A 455 11.13 11.42 -9.37
C PHE A 455 9.92 12.37 -9.38
N LEU A 456 9.39 12.63 -10.58
CA LEU A 456 8.35 13.63 -10.79
C LEU A 456 7.19 12.98 -11.53
N PHE A 457 5.99 13.08 -10.98
CA PHE A 457 4.81 12.43 -11.49
C PHE A 457 3.69 13.44 -11.87
N PRO A 458 2.71 13.03 -12.70
CA PRO A 458 1.58 13.88 -13.10
C PRO A 458 0.65 14.33 -11.96
N GLU A 459 0.68 13.64 -10.83
CA GLU A 459 0.00 14.03 -9.59
C GLU A 459 0.72 15.16 -8.84
N ASP A 460 2.06 15.20 -8.86
CA ASP A 460 2.86 16.19 -8.13
C ASP A 460 2.96 17.52 -8.93
N LEU A 461 3.30 17.42 -10.22
CA LEU A 461 3.53 18.57 -11.09
C LEU A 461 2.67 18.52 -12.34
N VAL A 462 2.10 19.68 -12.68
CA VAL A 462 1.39 19.85 -13.95
C VAL A 462 2.31 20.47 -15.01
N VAL A 463 2.22 19.98 -16.25
CA VAL A 463 3.06 20.45 -17.36
C VAL A 463 2.81 21.92 -17.74
N GLY A 464 3.86 22.62 -18.15
CA GLY A 464 3.80 24.07 -18.39
C GLY A 464 5.09 24.69 -18.93
N ASP A 465 5.04 25.99 -19.24
CA ASP A 465 6.19 26.73 -19.78
C ASP A 465 7.29 26.99 -18.73
N ASN A 466 8.41 27.55 -19.19
CA ASN A 466 9.59 27.82 -18.36
C ASN A 466 9.42 28.95 -17.31
N GLN A 467 8.19 29.43 -17.10
CA GLN A 467 7.80 30.33 -16.03
C GLN A 467 6.80 29.67 -15.07
N THR A 468 6.49 28.38 -15.22
CA THR A 468 5.49 27.69 -14.36
C THR A 468 6.03 27.50 -12.94
N TYR A 469 7.28 27.06 -12.82
CA TYR A 469 7.92 26.76 -11.54
C TYR A 469 9.14 27.61 -11.26
N ARG A 470 9.43 27.84 -9.98
CA ARG A 470 10.66 28.40 -9.43
C ARG A 470 11.35 27.32 -8.60
N VAL A 471 12.63 27.06 -8.85
CA VAL A 471 13.44 26.11 -8.09
C VAL A 471 14.58 26.86 -7.39
N TYR A 472 14.82 26.54 -6.13
CA TYR A 472 16.03 26.90 -5.39
C TYR A 472 16.41 25.75 -4.45
N ALA A 473 17.63 25.79 -3.94
CA ALA A 473 18.08 24.93 -2.87
C ALA A 473 18.27 25.76 -1.60
N GLU A 474 18.01 25.16 -0.45
CA GLU A 474 18.15 25.73 0.88
C GLU A 474 19.19 24.91 1.66
N VAL A 475 19.78 25.49 2.69
CA VAL A 475 20.56 24.73 3.69
C VAL A 475 19.65 24.66 4.90
N THR A 476 19.15 23.46 5.17
CA THR A 476 18.23 23.10 6.25
C THR A 476 19.00 22.64 7.48
N GLU A 477 20.13 23.31 7.81
CA GLU A 477 20.92 22.96 8.99
C GLU A 477 20.77 24.03 10.06
N MET A 478 20.60 23.56 11.28
CA MET A 478 19.95 24.32 12.32
C MET A 478 20.90 24.97 13.32
N PHE A 479 21.63 24.21 14.14
CA PHE A 479 22.45 24.72 15.26
C PHE A 479 23.49 25.80 14.89
N ALA A 480 24.14 25.67 13.72
CA ALA A 480 25.33 26.44 13.42
C ALA A 480 25.24 27.36 12.18
N PHE A 481 24.15 27.38 11.40
CA PHE A 481 24.15 28.05 10.09
C PHE A 481 22.87 28.82 9.69
N ASN A 482 23.05 29.90 8.94
CA ASN A 482 22.01 30.91 8.70
C ASN A 482 20.99 30.61 7.57
N GLY A 483 20.58 29.35 7.37
CA GLY A 483 19.46 28.98 6.47
C GLY A 483 19.56 29.48 5.02
N ASN A 484 20.77 29.60 4.44
CA ASN A 484 20.93 30.41 3.23
C ASN A 484 20.35 29.73 1.97
N ARG A 485 19.59 30.50 1.16
CA ARG A 485 18.95 30.05 -0.09
C ARG A 485 19.78 30.33 -1.33
N SER A 486 19.73 29.42 -2.31
CA SER A 486 20.41 29.56 -3.59
C SER A 486 19.80 30.65 -4.46
N GLN A 487 20.52 31.05 -5.53
CA GLN A 487 19.85 31.76 -6.61
C GLN A 487 18.70 30.89 -7.14
N SER A 488 17.50 31.45 -7.31
CA SER A 488 16.36 30.73 -7.87
C SER A 488 16.39 30.69 -9.41
N TYR A 489 15.84 29.62 -9.98
CA TYR A 489 15.76 29.36 -11.42
C TYR A 489 14.30 29.14 -11.83
N THR A 490 13.86 29.73 -12.94
CA THR A 490 12.51 29.49 -13.49
C THR A 490 12.56 28.34 -14.49
N VAL A 491 11.74 27.31 -14.27
CA VAL A 491 11.71 26.07 -15.06
C VAL A 491 10.27 25.74 -15.47
N GLY A 492 10.14 24.84 -16.45
CA GLY A 492 8.87 24.29 -16.91
C GLY A 492 8.88 22.77 -16.81
N ALA A 493 7.71 22.16 -16.83
CA ALA A 493 7.55 20.71 -16.80
C ALA A 493 7.00 20.20 -18.14
N GLU A 494 7.63 19.16 -18.69
CA GLU A 494 7.21 18.45 -19.89
C GLU A 494 7.00 16.96 -19.59
N ALA A 495 6.16 16.27 -20.35
CA ALA A 495 5.89 14.85 -20.12
C ALA A 495 5.73 14.05 -21.41
N ASN A 496 6.11 12.77 -21.36
CA ASN A 496 5.83 11.81 -22.42
C ASN A 496 4.41 11.24 -22.27
N MET A 497 3.76 10.96 -23.40
CA MET A 497 2.46 10.31 -23.47
C MET A 497 2.55 8.99 -24.24
N THR A 498 1.83 7.99 -23.75
CA THR A 498 1.62 6.72 -24.44
C THR A 498 0.16 6.53 -24.87
N VAL A 499 -0.09 5.54 -25.73
CA VAL A 499 -1.41 5.22 -26.26
C VAL A 499 -1.63 3.71 -26.26
N ASP A 500 -2.74 3.30 -25.65
CA ASP A 500 -3.21 1.91 -25.60
C ASP A 500 -4.59 1.79 -26.27
N TYR A 501 -5.02 0.57 -26.57
CA TYR A 501 -6.21 0.28 -27.35
C TYR A 501 -7.06 -0.84 -26.73
N SER A 502 -8.37 -0.73 -26.89
CA SER A 502 -9.33 -1.83 -26.71
C SER A 502 -9.96 -2.14 -28.07
N ALA A 503 -9.71 -3.34 -28.59
CA ALA A 503 -10.18 -3.77 -29.89
C ALA A 503 -10.18 -5.31 -30.01
N TRP A 504 -10.86 -5.83 -31.03
CA TRP A 504 -10.85 -7.27 -31.34
C TRP A 504 -9.50 -7.73 -31.91
N THR A 505 -8.58 -8.12 -31.04
CA THR A 505 -7.18 -8.53 -31.35
C THR A 505 -7.03 -9.89 -32.05
N TYR A 506 -8.11 -10.65 -32.26
CA TYR A 506 -8.02 -12.01 -32.82
C TYR A 506 -8.87 -12.24 -34.07
N PHE A 507 -10.20 -12.20 -33.96
CA PHE A 507 -11.10 -12.56 -35.07
C PHE A 507 -12.35 -11.68 -35.11
N ARG A 508 -12.77 -11.29 -36.31
CA ARG A 508 -14.07 -10.66 -36.56
C ARG A 508 -14.72 -11.13 -37.86
N SER A 509 -16.04 -11.07 -37.92
CA SER A 509 -16.78 -11.30 -39.16
C SER A 509 -16.63 -10.10 -40.10
N ASP A 510 -16.59 -10.39 -41.39
CA ASP A 510 -16.78 -9.44 -42.50
C ASP A 510 -18.04 -8.58 -42.37
N GLU A 511 -19.15 -9.19 -41.92
CA GLU A 511 -20.48 -8.57 -41.76
C GLU A 511 -20.69 -7.86 -40.42
N GLN A 512 -19.74 -7.90 -39.48
CA GLN A 512 -19.89 -7.22 -38.18
C GLN A 512 -19.61 -5.71 -38.29
N PRO A 513 -20.04 -4.90 -37.30
CA PRO A 513 -19.50 -3.55 -37.11
C PRO A 513 -17.97 -3.57 -36.98
N PHE A 514 -17.34 -2.45 -37.27
CA PHE A 514 -15.91 -2.25 -37.02
C PHE A 514 -15.75 -1.02 -36.14
N TRP A 515 -15.20 -1.23 -34.95
CA TRP A 515 -14.92 -0.21 -33.96
C TRP A 515 -13.50 -0.41 -33.41
N LEU A 516 -12.94 0.67 -32.89
CA LEU A 516 -11.61 0.76 -32.29
C LEU A 516 -11.73 1.77 -31.15
N ASP A 517 -11.40 1.37 -29.93
CA ASP A 517 -11.33 2.27 -28.79
C ASP A 517 -9.86 2.53 -28.45
N PHE A 518 -9.51 3.79 -28.24
CA PHE A 518 -8.16 4.20 -27.85
C PHE A 518 -8.20 5.00 -26.55
N LYS A 519 -7.14 4.91 -25.76
CA LYS A 519 -6.95 5.70 -24.53
C LYS A 519 -5.52 6.22 -24.48
N ALA A 520 -5.33 7.41 -23.92
CA ALA A 520 -4.02 8.05 -23.81
C ALA A 520 -3.67 8.26 -22.34
N HIS A 521 -2.39 8.14 -22.01
CA HIS A 521 -1.86 8.19 -20.65
C HIS A 521 -0.57 8.99 -20.61
N TYR A 522 -0.18 9.45 -19.43
CA TYR A 522 1.21 9.79 -19.16
C TYR A 522 2.05 8.51 -19.18
N ASP A 523 3.24 8.57 -19.77
CA ASP A 523 4.14 7.41 -19.87
C ASP A 523 4.66 6.96 -18.48
N ALA A 524 4.82 7.93 -17.56
CA ALA A 524 5.13 7.69 -16.15
C ALA A 524 4.04 6.84 -15.45
N ASP A 525 2.77 7.21 -15.58
CA ASP A 525 1.63 6.48 -15.00
C ASP A 525 1.52 5.07 -15.57
N TRP A 526 1.64 4.95 -16.89
CA TRP A 526 1.60 3.67 -17.59
C TRP A 526 2.72 2.73 -17.13
N THR A 527 3.93 3.26 -16.95
CA THR A 527 5.10 2.50 -16.47
C THR A 527 4.93 2.04 -15.03
N ARG A 528 4.26 2.83 -14.18
CA ARG A 528 3.90 2.48 -12.78
C ARG A 528 2.69 1.56 -12.66
N GLY A 529 1.96 1.29 -13.74
CA GLY A 529 0.75 0.45 -13.74
C GLY A 529 -0.57 1.20 -13.46
N LEU A 530 -0.55 2.54 -13.42
CA LEU A 530 -1.71 3.39 -13.13
C LEU A 530 -2.58 3.60 -14.38
N TYR A 531 -3.28 2.55 -14.82
CA TYR A 531 -3.99 2.51 -16.11
C TYR A 531 -5.32 3.29 -16.18
N ASP A 532 -5.79 3.87 -15.07
CA ASP A 532 -7.03 4.65 -15.03
C ASP A 532 -6.84 6.17 -15.14
N ASN A 533 -5.62 6.68 -14.93
CA ASN A 533 -5.24 8.09 -15.14
C ASN A 533 -5.13 8.43 -16.64
N ARG A 534 -6.27 8.45 -17.32
CA ARG A 534 -6.37 8.74 -18.76
C ARG A 534 -6.40 10.25 -19.03
N ILE A 535 -5.60 10.71 -20.00
CA ILE A 535 -5.54 12.12 -20.40
C ILE A 535 -6.73 12.44 -21.32
N VAL A 536 -7.65 13.27 -20.83
CA VAL A 536 -8.84 13.75 -21.55
C VAL A 536 -8.50 14.68 -22.73
N HIS A 537 -9.35 14.69 -23.76
CA HIS A 537 -9.20 15.52 -24.98
C HIS A 537 -7.91 15.31 -25.80
N SER A 538 -7.18 14.23 -25.54
CA SER A 538 -5.94 13.87 -26.22
C SER A 538 -6.16 13.62 -27.72
N PRO A 539 -5.38 14.24 -28.61
CA PRO A 539 -5.46 14.02 -30.05
C PRO A 539 -4.86 12.66 -30.46
N ILE A 540 -5.72 11.72 -30.82
CA ILE A 540 -5.40 10.41 -31.39
C ILE A 540 -5.46 10.45 -32.93
N SER A 541 -4.49 9.82 -33.57
CA SER A 541 -4.55 9.39 -34.97
C SER A 541 -4.19 7.91 -35.05
N PHE A 542 -4.60 7.24 -36.12
CA PHE A 542 -4.21 5.85 -36.34
C PHE A 542 -4.04 5.55 -37.83
N GLU A 543 -3.24 4.53 -38.12
CA GLU A 543 -3.04 4.01 -39.47
C GLU A 543 -3.49 2.56 -39.58
N ILE A 544 -4.07 2.20 -40.73
CA ILE A 544 -4.46 0.82 -41.05
C ILE A 544 -3.74 0.38 -42.32
N THR A 545 -3.18 -0.84 -42.26
CA THR A 545 -2.66 -1.56 -43.42
C THR A 545 -3.35 -2.92 -43.60
N GLY A 546 -3.36 -3.44 -44.83
CA GLY A 546 -3.97 -4.72 -45.17
C GLY A 546 -5.43 -4.64 -45.60
N GLY A 547 -5.98 -5.78 -46.02
CA GLY A 547 -7.37 -5.88 -46.51
C GLY A 547 -7.68 -4.95 -47.68
N LEU A 548 -8.61 -4.02 -47.48
CA LEU A 548 -8.95 -2.95 -48.43
C LEU A 548 -8.20 -1.64 -48.20
N PHE A 549 -7.49 -1.52 -47.09
CA PHE A 549 -6.76 -0.32 -46.69
C PHE A 549 -5.37 -0.29 -47.37
N GLY A 550 -4.52 0.63 -46.92
CA GLY A 550 -3.17 0.82 -47.44
C GLY A 550 -2.28 -0.42 -47.29
N ASN A 551 -1.05 -0.33 -47.80
CA ASN A 551 -0.01 -1.34 -47.54
C ASN A 551 1.05 -0.76 -46.60
N ARG A 552 1.92 -1.60 -46.03
CA ARG A 552 3.02 -1.16 -45.13
C ARG A 552 3.99 -0.10 -45.70
N THR A 553 3.90 0.26 -46.99
CA THR A 553 4.68 1.37 -47.59
C THR A 553 3.83 2.63 -47.80
N ASN A 554 2.51 2.50 -47.89
CA ASN A 554 1.54 3.58 -48.06
C ASN A 554 0.29 3.21 -47.24
N PRO A 555 0.32 3.40 -45.91
CA PRO A 555 -0.81 3.10 -45.02
C PRO A 555 -2.03 4.01 -45.31
N SER A 556 -3.19 3.63 -44.75
CA SER A 556 -4.36 4.50 -44.70
C SER A 556 -4.43 5.16 -43.33
N ASN A 557 -4.18 6.48 -43.29
CA ASN A 557 -4.09 7.24 -42.05
C ASN A 557 -5.42 7.97 -41.78
N PHE A 558 -5.82 8.01 -40.51
CA PHE A 558 -7.06 8.61 -40.04
C PHE A 558 -6.76 9.52 -38.84
N SER A 559 -7.14 10.78 -38.94
CA SER A 559 -6.69 11.89 -38.07
C SER A 559 -7.82 12.88 -37.77
N GLY A 560 -9.05 12.37 -37.61
CA GLY A 560 -10.22 13.19 -37.35
C GLY A 560 -10.75 13.96 -38.56
N PHE A 561 -11.77 14.78 -38.31
CA PHE A 561 -12.20 15.81 -39.28
C PHE A 561 -11.17 16.95 -39.29
N ASN A 562 -11.01 17.65 -40.41
CA ASN A 562 -9.99 18.69 -40.64
C ASN A 562 -8.50 18.33 -40.43
N ASN A 563 -8.17 17.11 -39.96
CA ASN A 563 -6.84 16.66 -39.55
C ASN A 563 -6.41 17.14 -38.13
N ASP A 564 -7.37 17.36 -37.23
CA ASP A 564 -7.16 17.86 -35.86
C ASP A 564 -7.06 16.73 -34.79
N GLY A 565 -7.04 15.47 -35.23
CA GLY A 565 -7.12 14.27 -34.40
C GLY A 565 -8.56 13.85 -34.07
N TYR A 566 -8.74 12.57 -33.72
CA TYR A 566 -9.87 12.15 -32.88
C TYR A 566 -9.51 12.47 -31.43
N ARG A 567 -10.45 12.86 -30.58
CA ARG A 567 -10.13 13.44 -29.27
C ARG A 567 -10.63 12.52 -28.17
N THR A 568 -9.85 12.19 -27.16
CA THR A 568 -10.41 11.41 -26.03
C THR A 568 -11.53 12.20 -25.33
N ASP A 569 -12.57 11.51 -24.88
CA ASP A 569 -13.73 12.11 -24.22
C ASP A 569 -13.44 12.50 -22.75
N SER A 570 -14.48 12.78 -21.97
CA SER A 570 -14.36 13.11 -20.54
C SER A 570 -13.80 11.98 -19.69
N ASP A 571 -13.93 10.74 -20.17
CA ASP A 571 -13.56 9.53 -19.44
C ASP A 571 -12.21 9.01 -19.96
N GLY A 572 -11.58 9.75 -20.88
CA GLY A 572 -10.27 9.46 -21.45
C GLY A 572 -10.28 8.50 -22.65
N TRP A 573 -11.46 8.23 -23.25
CA TRP A 573 -11.62 7.29 -24.35
C TRP A 573 -11.87 7.98 -25.70
N ALA A 574 -11.24 7.48 -26.76
CA ALA A 574 -11.54 7.83 -28.15
C ALA A 574 -12.19 6.62 -28.83
N SER A 575 -13.50 6.45 -28.61
CA SER A 575 -14.28 5.37 -29.20
C SER A 575 -14.73 5.66 -30.63
N LEU A 576 -14.19 4.92 -31.59
CA LEU A 576 -14.34 5.17 -33.02
C LEU A 576 -15.02 4.03 -33.75
N THR A 577 -15.97 4.34 -34.64
CA THR A 577 -16.74 3.35 -35.40
C THR A 577 -16.68 3.64 -36.90
N PHE A 578 -16.47 2.62 -37.73
CA PHE A 578 -16.31 2.77 -39.17
C PHE A 578 -17.62 2.58 -39.93
N VAL A 579 -18.21 3.67 -40.41
CA VAL A 579 -19.38 3.63 -41.31
C VAL A 579 -18.90 3.47 -42.75
N GLN A 580 -18.97 2.25 -43.26
CA GLN A 580 -18.53 1.94 -44.62
C GLN A 580 -19.52 2.47 -45.68
N ASN A 581 -19.01 3.17 -46.70
CA ASN A 581 -19.79 3.59 -47.86
C ASN A 581 -19.65 2.61 -49.04
N LEU A 582 -18.41 2.35 -49.49
CA LEU A 582 -18.12 1.40 -50.56
C LEU A 582 -16.65 0.98 -50.53
N GLY A 583 -16.39 -0.31 -50.27
CA GLY A 583 -15.03 -0.85 -50.22
C GLY A 583 -14.21 -0.21 -49.09
N ALA A 584 -13.01 0.30 -49.41
CA ALA A 584 -12.15 1.00 -48.46
C ALA A 584 -12.71 2.35 -48.00
N ASN A 585 -13.64 2.94 -48.77
CA ASN A 585 -14.16 4.27 -48.49
C ASN A 585 -15.29 4.17 -47.45
N GLY A 586 -15.08 4.80 -46.31
CA GLY A 586 -16.05 4.99 -45.23
C GLY A 586 -15.69 6.23 -44.42
N THR A 587 -16.51 6.54 -43.42
CA THR A 587 -16.26 7.63 -42.48
C THR A 587 -16.19 7.04 -41.08
N TRP A 588 -15.11 7.35 -40.36
CA TRP A 588 -15.04 7.09 -38.93
C TRP A 588 -15.86 8.13 -38.18
N LYS A 589 -16.78 7.66 -37.34
CA LYS A 589 -17.57 8.47 -36.40
C LYS A 589 -17.06 8.21 -34.99
N GLN A 590 -17.13 9.23 -34.15
CA GLN A 590 -16.82 9.10 -32.74
C GLN A 590 -18.10 9.01 -31.92
N VAL A 591 -18.08 8.17 -30.89
CA VAL A 591 -19.23 7.90 -30.00
C VAL A 591 -18.77 7.95 -28.55
N GLN A 592 -19.69 8.24 -27.63
CA GLN A 592 -19.48 8.07 -26.19
C GLN A 592 -20.61 7.22 -25.59
N TRP A 593 -20.35 6.55 -24.47
CA TRP A 593 -21.36 5.80 -23.75
C TRP A 593 -22.13 6.69 -22.77
N ASN A 594 -23.46 6.70 -22.86
CA ASN A 594 -24.33 7.43 -21.94
C ASN A 594 -25.17 6.45 -21.14
N SER A 595 -24.76 6.18 -19.89
CA SER A 595 -25.45 5.27 -18.95
C SER A 595 -26.86 5.72 -18.57
N THR A 596 -27.17 7.01 -18.69
CA THR A 596 -28.47 7.59 -18.32
C THR A 596 -29.51 7.56 -19.45
N MET A 597 -29.13 7.09 -20.64
CA MET A 597 -30.02 7.10 -21.82
C MET A 597 -31.27 6.22 -21.61
N ASP A 598 -32.45 6.84 -21.66
CA ASP A 598 -33.74 6.14 -21.53
C ASP A 598 -34.00 5.23 -22.74
N ASN A 599 -34.00 3.93 -22.50
CA ASN A 599 -34.33 2.88 -23.48
C ASN A 599 -35.83 2.53 -23.50
N GLY A 600 -36.64 3.21 -22.68
CA GLY A 600 -38.07 3.00 -22.53
C GLY A 600 -38.43 2.08 -21.36
N VAL A 601 -39.72 2.09 -21.02
CA VAL A 601 -40.25 1.44 -19.81
C VAL A 601 -39.91 -0.06 -19.77
N GLY A 602 -39.09 -0.46 -18.79
CA GLY A 602 -38.71 -1.85 -18.57
C GLY A 602 -37.48 -2.33 -19.34
N GLN A 603 -36.75 -1.43 -20.01
CA GLN A 603 -35.41 -1.71 -20.55
C GLN A 603 -34.34 -1.11 -19.63
N ILE A 604 -33.17 -1.75 -19.56
CA ILE A 604 -31.99 -1.24 -18.84
C ILE A 604 -31.57 0.06 -19.52
N PRO A 605 -31.36 1.18 -18.81
CA PRO A 605 -30.86 2.43 -19.42
C PRO A 605 -29.41 2.26 -19.88
N GLY A 606 -29.01 3.05 -20.89
CA GLY A 606 -27.67 2.99 -21.45
C GLY A 606 -27.66 2.92 -22.98
N GLY A 607 -26.76 3.66 -23.61
CA GLY A 607 -26.57 3.59 -25.06
C GLY A 607 -25.45 4.49 -25.54
N TYR A 608 -24.95 4.22 -26.75
CA TYR A 608 -23.99 5.10 -27.42
C TYR A 608 -24.71 6.29 -28.05
N GLU A 609 -24.08 7.46 -27.97
CA GLU A 609 -24.48 8.67 -28.69
C GLU A 609 -23.31 9.21 -29.53
N GLU A 610 -23.61 9.82 -30.67
CA GLU A 610 -22.59 10.34 -31.58
C GLU A 610 -22.09 11.71 -31.11
N ILE A 611 -20.77 11.86 -31.03
CA ILE A 611 -20.10 13.10 -30.58
C ILE A 611 -19.21 13.68 -31.67
N ALA A 612 -19.00 15.00 -31.60
CA ALA A 612 -18.04 15.71 -32.42
C ALA A 612 -17.22 16.69 -31.58
N TRP A 613 -15.93 16.81 -31.89
CA TRP A 613 -15.08 17.82 -31.27
C TRP A 613 -15.49 19.23 -31.69
N ASN A 614 -15.67 20.11 -30.70
CA ASN A 614 -15.90 21.53 -30.91
C ASN A 614 -14.64 22.33 -30.55
N ASP A 615 -13.88 22.68 -31.58
CA ASP A 615 -12.61 23.42 -31.45
C ASP A 615 -12.75 24.81 -30.81
N LEU A 616 -13.95 25.42 -30.83
CA LEU A 616 -14.19 26.71 -30.18
C LEU A 616 -14.39 26.60 -28.66
N THR A 617 -15.00 25.51 -28.19
CA THR A 617 -15.25 25.26 -26.76
C THR A 617 -14.22 24.33 -26.12
N LYS A 618 -13.38 23.68 -26.93
CA LYS A 618 -12.40 22.65 -26.54
C LYS A 618 -13.04 21.51 -25.74
N ARG A 619 -14.21 21.06 -26.21
CA ARG A 619 -15.02 19.98 -25.63
C ARG A 619 -15.73 19.20 -26.72
N HIS A 620 -16.23 18.02 -26.37
CA HIS A 620 -17.17 17.27 -27.21
C HIS A 620 -18.59 17.83 -27.13
N ASP A 621 -19.20 18.08 -28.29
CA ASP A 621 -20.63 18.34 -28.42
C ASP A 621 -21.33 17.03 -28.83
N VAL A 622 -22.37 16.65 -28.10
CA VAL A 622 -23.28 15.56 -28.49
C VAL A 622 -24.09 16.01 -29.70
N LEU A 623 -24.06 15.23 -30.78
CA LEU A 623 -24.83 15.53 -31.97
C LEU A 623 -26.33 15.35 -31.70
N ILE A 624 -27.15 16.23 -32.29
CA ILE A 624 -28.60 16.27 -32.05
C ILE A 624 -29.32 15.99 -33.38
N ASP A 625 -30.34 15.12 -33.36
CA ASP A 625 -31.20 14.96 -34.52
C ASP A 625 -32.03 16.23 -34.76
N THR A 626 -31.76 16.88 -35.89
CA THR A 626 -32.43 18.10 -36.37
C THR A 626 -33.97 18.02 -36.44
N ASN A 627 -34.56 16.82 -36.45
CA ASN A 627 -36.02 16.62 -36.53
C ASN A 627 -36.68 16.48 -35.15
N THR A 628 -35.97 15.96 -34.15
CA THR A 628 -36.52 15.65 -32.82
C THR A 628 -35.97 16.56 -31.71
N GLY A 629 -34.78 17.14 -31.90
CA GLY A 629 -34.11 17.96 -30.88
C GLY A 629 -33.52 17.15 -29.72
N MET A 630 -33.41 15.82 -29.87
CA MET A 630 -32.83 14.91 -28.88
C MET A 630 -31.42 14.45 -29.31
N PRO A 631 -30.57 14.01 -28.36
CA PRO A 631 -29.29 13.37 -28.66
C PRO A 631 -29.39 12.29 -29.74
N LEU A 632 -28.43 12.29 -30.65
CA LEU A 632 -28.34 11.32 -31.74
C LEU A 632 -27.78 10.01 -31.20
N ARG A 633 -28.70 9.11 -30.78
CA ARG A 633 -28.37 7.71 -30.48
C ARG A 633 -27.61 7.10 -31.65
N TYR A 634 -26.49 6.45 -31.35
CA TYR A 634 -25.70 5.74 -32.33
C TYR A 634 -26.05 4.24 -32.34
N ASP A 635 -26.66 3.79 -33.44
CA ASP A 635 -26.85 2.37 -33.73
C ASP A 635 -25.72 1.87 -34.64
N TYR A 636 -25.00 0.83 -34.20
CA TYR A 636 -23.89 0.26 -34.95
C TYR A 636 -24.30 -0.20 -36.36
N THR A 637 -23.51 0.19 -37.36
CA THR A 637 -23.69 -0.25 -38.75
C THR A 637 -22.75 -1.39 -39.10
N ASN A 638 -23.29 -2.43 -39.75
CA ASN A 638 -22.52 -3.56 -40.23
C ASN A 638 -21.58 -3.14 -41.38
N THR A 639 -20.38 -3.69 -41.39
CA THR A 639 -19.43 -3.52 -42.49
C THR A 639 -19.51 -4.69 -43.49
N SER A 640 -18.72 -4.62 -44.56
CA SER A 640 -18.53 -5.65 -45.57
C SER A 640 -17.05 -5.68 -45.94
N LEU A 641 -16.20 -5.87 -44.94
CA LEU A 641 -14.74 -5.90 -45.10
C LEU A 641 -14.32 -7.33 -45.49
N PRO A 642 -13.55 -7.53 -46.58
CA PRO A 642 -13.25 -8.86 -47.09
C PRO A 642 -12.33 -9.63 -46.15
N ALA A 643 -12.43 -10.96 -46.19
CA ALA A 643 -11.60 -11.84 -45.39
C ALA A 643 -10.10 -11.64 -45.68
N GLY A 644 -9.31 -11.54 -44.62
CA GLY A 644 -7.89 -11.21 -44.65
C GLY A 644 -7.43 -10.57 -43.35
N ASP A 645 -6.13 -10.35 -43.23
CA ASP A 645 -5.53 -9.72 -42.06
C ASP A 645 -5.38 -8.21 -42.30
N ILE A 646 -5.79 -7.40 -41.33
CA ILE A 646 -5.46 -5.98 -41.24
C ILE A 646 -4.58 -5.74 -40.01
N GLU A 647 -3.80 -4.67 -40.04
CA GLU A 647 -2.85 -4.28 -39.00
C GLU A 647 -3.07 -2.80 -38.72
N ILE A 648 -3.36 -2.46 -37.46
CA ILE A 648 -3.67 -1.10 -36.99
C ILE A 648 -2.53 -0.64 -36.07
N ARG A 649 -2.15 0.63 -36.20
CA ARG A 649 -1.24 1.29 -35.26
C ARG A 649 -1.85 2.63 -34.83
N ALA A 650 -2.00 2.84 -33.53
CA ALA A 650 -2.47 4.10 -32.95
C ALA A 650 -1.29 4.99 -32.53
N SER A 651 -1.52 6.30 -32.56
CA SER A 651 -0.58 7.36 -32.23
C SER A 651 -1.31 8.46 -31.47
N VAL A 652 -0.78 8.86 -30.31
CA VAL A 652 -1.17 10.12 -29.68
C VAL A 652 -0.26 11.23 -30.23
N ILE A 653 -0.83 12.34 -30.71
CA ILE A 653 -0.07 13.38 -31.42
C ILE A 653 -0.44 14.77 -30.87
N PRO A 654 0.14 15.17 -29.72
CA PRO A 654 -0.17 16.44 -29.03
C PRO A 654 -0.06 17.67 -29.94
N ALA A 655 0.87 17.66 -30.90
CA ALA A 655 1.06 18.72 -31.90
C ALA A 655 -0.13 18.93 -32.88
N LEU A 656 -1.23 18.18 -32.76
CA LEU A 656 -2.52 18.48 -33.39
C LEU A 656 -3.42 19.38 -32.51
N ALA A 657 -2.93 19.82 -31.36
CA ALA A 657 -3.61 20.64 -30.38
C ALA A 657 -2.69 21.78 -29.89
N ASP A 658 -3.20 23.01 -29.95
CA ASP A 658 -2.47 24.20 -29.49
C ASP A 658 -2.87 24.60 -28.05
N GLU A 659 -3.93 24.00 -27.50
CA GLU A 659 -4.42 24.23 -26.14
C GLU A 659 -3.64 23.44 -25.09
N TRP A 660 -3.43 24.05 -23.92
CA TRP A 660 -2.87 23.37 -22.74
C TRP A 660 -3.71 22.12 -22.37
N PRO A 661 -3.10 20.99 -21.99
CA PRO A 661 -1.66 20.79 -21.71
C PRO A 661 -0.78 20.46 -22.93
N PHE A 662 -1.36 20.20 -24.11
CA PHE A 662 -0.69 19.53 -25.24
C PHE A 662 0.61 20.15 -25.79
N PRO A 663 0.85 21.48 -25.75
CA PRO A 663 2.14 22.07 -26.14
C PRO A 663 3.36 21.59 -25.34
N TYR A 664 3.16 21.00 -24.16
CA TYR A 664 4.20 20.52 -23.24
C TYR A 664 4.22 18.97 -23.14
N LEU A 665 3.48 18.29 -24.03
CA LEU A 665 3.35 16.84 -24.06
C LEU A 665 3.96 16.26 -25.34
N HIS A 666 4.67 15.15 -25.20
CA HIS A 666 5.33 14.45 -26.30
C HIS A 666 4.66 13.11 -26.56
N GLY A 667 4.06 12.96 -27.74
CA GLY A 667 3.24 11.78 -28.06
C GLY A 667 4.02 10.62 -28.67
N ASP A 668 3.67 9.40 -28.25
CA ASP A 668 4.17 8.15 -28.83
C ASP A 668 3.10 7.38 -29.65
N SER A 669 3.44 6.17 -30.09
CA SER A 669 2.62 5.33 -30.95
C SER A 669 2.78 3.85 -30.60
N SER A 670 1.68 3.26 -30.13
CA SER A 670 1.47 1.83 -29.88
C SER A 670 2.18 0.88 -30.86
N ASP A 671 2.47 -0.32 -30.37
CA ASP A 671 2.84 -1.44 -31.23
C ASP A 671 1.68 -1.81 -32.18
N PRO A 672 1.97 -2.21 -33.43
CA PRO A 672 0.93 -2.53 -34.40
C PRO A 672 0.22 -3.85 -34.04
N PHE A 673 -1.10 -3.81 -33.92
CA PHE A 673 -1.93 -4.98 -33.61
C PHE A 673 -2.71 -5.48 -34.83
N SER A 674 -2.84 -6.80 -34.94
CA SER A 674 -3.52 -7.45 -36.07
C SER A 674 -4.98 -7.79 -35.77
N VAL A 675 -5.86 -7.60 -36.75
CA VAL A 675 -7.25 -8.04 -36.70
C VAL A 675 -7.51 -8.94 -37.91
N ARG A 676 -7.85 -10.23 -37.67
CA ARG A 676 -8.22 -11.15 -38.76
C ARG A 676 -9.71 -11.05 -39.06
N ILE A 677 -10.01 -10.69 -40.30
CA ILE A 677 -11.36 -10.66 -40.83
C ILE A 677 -11.65 -12.00 -41.49
N MET A 678 -12.79 -12.61 -41.15
CA MET A 678 -13.25 -13.88 -41.72
C MET A 678 -14.64 -13.72 -42.34
N HIS A 679 -14.89 -14.42 -43.45
CA HIS A 679 -16.25 -14.57 -43.97
C HIS A 679 -17.07 -15.42 -43.00
N ARG A 680 -18.27 -14.93 -42.64
CA ARG A 680 -19.26 -15.77 -41.96
C ARG A 680 -19.68 -16.92 -42.87
N MET A 681 -19.58 -18.15 -42.37
CA MET A 681 -20.26 -19.27 -43.03
C MET A 681 -21.73 -19.27 -42.59
N ASN A 682 -22.57 -18.48 -43.27
CA ASN A 682 -24.00 -18.47 -43.02
C ASN A 682 -24.59 -19.87 -43.31
N ILE A 683 -24.92 -20.60 -42.25
CA ILE A 683 -25.81 -21.76 -42.33
C ILE A 683 -27.23 -21.19 -42.27
N GLU A 684 -27.78 -20.77 -43.42
CA GLU A 684 -29.23 -20.56 -43.59
C GLU A 684 -29.95 -21.92 -43.58
N GLY A 685 -29.87 -22.62 -42.46
CA GLY A 685 -30.28 -24.01 -42.34
C GLY A 685 -30.48 -24.42 -40.90
N GLU A 686 -31.68 -24.91 -40.62
CA GLU A 686 -32.07 -25.52 -39.35
C GLU A 686 -31.13 -26.70 -39.04
N LEU A 687 -30.35 -26.57 -37.96
CA LEU A 687 -29.44 -27.62 -37.50
C LEU A 687 -30.25 -28.70 -36.77
N ILE A 688 -30.37 -29.86 -37.41
CA ILE A 688 -31.09 -31.01 -36.86
C ILE A 688 -30.13 -31.89 -36.06
N VAL A 689 -30.28 -31.93 -34.74
CA VAL A 689 -29.42 -32.69 -33.82
C VAL A 689 -30.24 -33.81 -33.17
N GLY A 690 -29.64 -34.99 -32.98
CA GLY A 690 -30.30 -36.08 -32.25
C GLY A 690 -30.56 -35.69 -30.78
N GLY A 691 -31.80 -35.83 -30.32
CA GLY A 691 -32.26 -35.35 -29.00
C GLY A 691 -31.69 -36.07 -27.77
N LEU A 692 -30.78 -37.03 -27.98
CA LEU A 692 -29.93 -37.59 -26.92
C LEU A 692 -28.76 -36.66 -26.55
N SER A 693 -28.37 -35.75 -27.45
CA SER A 693 -27.40 -34.70 -27.14
C SER A 693 -28.13 -33.56 -26.40
N PRO A 694 -27.63 -33.07 -25.27
CA PRO A 694 -28.17 -31.88 -24.64
C PRO A 694 -27.76 -30.61 -25.41
N VAL A 695 -28.47 -29.52 -25.15
CA VAL A 695 -28.09 -28.15 -25.55
C VAL A 695 -27.40 -27.48 -24.37
N TYR A 696 -26.23 -26.90 -24.58
CA TYR A 696 -25.56 -26.08 -23.57
C TYR A 696 -25.94 -24.61 -23.74
N TYR A 697 -26.14 -23.91 -22.63
CA TYR A 697 -26.45 -22.49 -22.60
C TYR A 697 -25.78 -21.82 -21.40
N TRP A 698 -25.55 -20.51 -21.47
CA TRP A 698 -25.09 -19.74 -20.33
C TRP A 698 -26.27 -19.40 -19.42
N ASP A 699 -26.12 -19.63 -18.12
CA ASP A 699 -27.10 -19.25 -17.09
C ASP A 699 -26.39 -18.35 -16.07
N GLY A 700 -26.71 -17.06 -16.11
CA GLY A 700 -26.14 -16.02 -15.26
C GLY A 700 -26.59 -16.08 -13.80
N THR A 701 -27.55 -16.93 -13.45
CA THR A 701 -28.06 -17.06 -12.07
C THR A 701 -27.32 -18.09 -11.22
N ILE A 702 -26.38 -18.82 -11.82
CA ILE A 702 -25.56 -19.82 -11.13
C ILE A 702 -24.48 -19.12 -10.31
N ASN A 703 -24.49 -19.30 -8.99
CA ASN A 703 -23.35 -18.97 -8.13
C ASN A 703 -22.30 -20.09 -8.24
N ASN A 704 -21.04 -19.73 -8.48
CA ASN A 704 -19.93 -20.68 -8.65
C ASN A 704 -19.27 -21.09 -7.33
N GLY A 705 -19.56 -20.40 -6.22
CA GLY A 705 -18.99 -20.66 -4.89
C GLY A 705 -17.72 -19.86 -4.59
N ASP A 706 -17.25 -19.04 -5.54
CA ASP A 706 -16.04 -18.21 -5.51
C ASP A 706 -16.37 -16.70 -5.54
N GLY A 707 -17.60 -16.34 -5.14
CA GLY A 707 -18.15 -14.98 -5.27
C GLY A 707 -18.63 -14.61 -6.69
N THR A 708 -18.31 -15.39 -7.72
CA THR A 708 -18.70 -15.09 -9.11
C THR A 708 -20.05 -15.69 -9.50
N PHE A 709 -20.71 -15.04 -10.46
CA PHE A 709 -22.00 -15.46 -11.01
C PHE A 709 -21.92 -15.75 -12.52
N GLY A 710 -22.51 -16.89 -12.90
CA GLY A 710 -22.70 -17.34 -14.26
C GLY A 710 -21.88 -18.59 -14.59
N ASN A 711 -22.54 -19.59 -15.20
CA ASN A 711 -21.89 -20.81 -15.65
C ASN A 711 -22.63 -21.45 -16.85
N TRP A 712 -22.00 -22.45 -17.48
CA TRP A 712 -22.60 -23.24 -18.54
C TRP A 712 -23.56 -24.30 -17.97
N ALA A 713 -24.84 -24.16 -18.26
CA ALA A 713 -25.90 -25.10 -17.92
C ALA A 713 -26.25 -26.05 -19.07
N THR A 714 -26.91 -27.17 -18.75
CA THR A 714 -27.17 -28.27 -19.70
C THR A 714 -28.66 -28.60 -19.82
N LEU A 715 -29.28 -28.36 -20.98
CA LEU A 715 -30.70 -28.62 -21.23
C LEU A 715 -30.94 -29.95 -21.97
N PHE A 716 -31.74 -30.85 -21.39
CA PHE A 716 -32.10 -32.15 -21.98
C PHE A 716 -33.51 -32.20 -22.56
N HIS A 717 -33.68 -32.94 -23.66
CA HIS A 717 -34.99 -33.16 -24.29
C HIS A 717 -35.69 -34.42 -23.77
N GLN A 718 -36.71 -34.23 -22.94
CA GLN A 718 -37.44 -35.31 -22.28
C GLN A 718 -38.09 -36.30 -23.26
N GLN A 719 -38.64 -35.83 -24.38
CA GLN A 719 -39.34 -36.74 -25.31
C GLN A 719 -38.36 -37.66 -26.04
N ALA A 720 -37.16 -37.15 -26.38
CA ALA A 720 -36.12 -37.95 -27.03
C ALA A 720 -35.47 -38.95 -26.06
N LEU A 721 -35.22 -38.56 -24.80
CA LEU A 721 -34.78 -39.49 -23.74
C LEU A 721 -35.79 -40.64 -23.56
N ASN A 722 -37.09 -40.30 -23.42
CA ASN A 722 -38.17 -41.28 -23.33
C ASN A 722 -38.25 -42.20 -24.57
N ALA A 723 -38.07 -41.66 -25.78
CA ALA A 723 -38.09 -42.43 -27.03
C ALA A 723 -36.88 -43.38 -27.17
N ALA A 724 -35.74 -43.02 -26.59
CA ALA A 724 -34.54 -43.84 -26.54
C ALA A 724 -34.52 -44.85 -25.38
N GLY A 725 -35.42 -44.70 -24.40
CA GLY A 725 -35.45 -45.52 -23.18
C GLY A 725 -34.36 -45.18 -22.18
N VAL A 726 -33.83 -43.96 -22.22
CA VAL A 726 -32.80 -43.43 -21.31
C VAL A 726 -33.48 -42.57 -20.26
N THR A 727 -33.13 -42.74 -18.98
CA THR A 727 -33.65 -41.90 -17.89
C THR A 727 -32.86 -40.60 -17.76
N PHE A 728 -33.48 -39.55 -17.20
CA PHE A 728 -32.78 -38.29 -16.94
C PHE A 728 -31.60 -38.47 -15.96
N GLU A 729 -31.73 -39.36 -14.97
CA GLU A 729 -30.65 -39.70 -14.03
C GLU A 729 -29.42 -40.30 -14.72
N GLU A 730 -29.62 -41.15 -15.74
CA GLU A 730 -28.53 -41.70 -16.56
C GLU A 730 -27.94 -40.64 -17.50
N ALA A 731 -28.77 -39.73 -18.02
CA ALA A 731 -28.35 -38.73 -18.99
C ALA A 731 -27.58 -37.55 -18.37
N LYS A 732 -27.91 -37.17 -17.12
CA LYS A 732 -27.35 -35.98 -16.45
C LYS A 732 -25.97 -36.20 -15.81
N LEU A 733 -25.47 -37.44 -15.77
CA LEU A 733 -24.16 -37.79 -15.22
C LEU A 733 -23.03 -36.99 -15.89
N LEU A 734 -22.18 -36.37 -15.09
CA LEU A 734 -21.03 -35.55 -15.53
C LEU A 734 -21.45 -34.40 -16.47
N ARG A 735 -22.57 -33.71 -16.16
CA ARG A 735 -23.04 -32.54 -16.89
C ARG A 735 -23.30 -31.38 -15.92
N PRO A 736 -22.79 -30.17 -16.20
CA PRO A 736 -22.98 -29.02 -15.32
C PRO A 736 -24.44 -28.55 -15.37
N TYR A 737 -24.99 -28.27 -14.18
CA TYR A 737 -26.34 -27.74 -13.94
C TYR A 737 -27.42 -28.28 -14.90
N PRO A 738 -27.72 -29.60 -14.82
CA PRO A 738 -28.56 -30.26 -15.81
C PRO A 738 -30.05 -30.04 -15.54
N SER A 739 -30.77 -29.57 -16.56
CA SER A 739 -32.21 -29.34 -16.55
C SER A 739 -32.92 -30.17 -17.64
N LEU A 740 -34.24 -30.38 -17.48
CA LEU A 740 -35.04 -31.25 -18.34
C LEU A 740 -36.23 -30.48 -18.91
N TRP A 741 -36.41 -30.53 -20.23
CA TRP A 741 -37.48 -29.83 -20.93
C TRP A 741 -38.42 -30.78 -21.67
N ASP A 742 -39.72 -30.51 -21.56
CA ASP A 742 -40.80 -31.32 -22.13
C ASP A 742 -41.04 -31.08 -23.63
N GLY A 743 -40.41 -30.06 -24.21
CA GLY A 743 -40.56 -29.63 -25.59
C GLY A 743 -41.65 -28.58 -25.83
N ILE A 744 -42.25 -28.02 -24.78
CA ILE A 744 -43.24 -26.94 -24.86
C ILE A 744 -42.53 -25.59 -24.61
N PRO A 745 -42.48 -24.65 -25.58
CA PRO A 745 -41.72 -23.39 -25.46
C PRO A 745 -42.02 -22.55 -24.21
N ASP A 746 -43.24 -22.63 -23.68
CA ASP A 746 -43.65 -21.90 -22.47
C ASP A 746 -43.07 -22.51 -21.17
N ASN A 747 -42.64 -23.78 -21.20
CA ASN A 747 -42.19 -24.57 -20.05
C ASN A 747 -40.64 -24.66 -19.94
N LEU A 748 -39.90 -23.77 -20.59
CA LEU A 748 -38.44 -23.68 -20.44
C LEU A 748 -38.08 -23.21 -19.00
N PRO A 749 -37.19 -23.91 -18.27
CA PRO A 749 -36.84 -23.57 -16.89
C PRO A 749 -35.76 -22.49 -16.80
N GLY A 750 -35.83 -21.61 -15.79
CA GLY A 750 -34.77 -20.64 -15.49
C GLY A 750 -34.40 -19.75 -16.68
N GLU A 751 -33.10 -19.46 -16.87
CA GLU A 751 -32.64 -18.66 -18.00
C GLU A 751 -32.74 -19.37 -19.36
N ALA A 752 -33.04 -20.69 -19.40
CA ALA A 752 -33.28 -21.40 -20.66
C ALA A 752 -34.47 -20.79 -21.45
N ILE A 753 -35.32 -19.97 -20.81
CA ILE A 753 -36.33 -19.12 -21.46
C ILE A 753 -35.74 -18.28 -22.61
N ASN A 754 -34.49 -17.83 -22.50
CA ASN A 754 -33.82 -17.04 -23.53
C ASN A 754 -33.59 -17.84 -24.84
N LEU A 755 -33.57 -19.17 -24.76
CA LEU A 755 -33.42 -20.05 -25.93
C LEU A 755 -34.69 -20.17 -26.78
N ARG A 756 -35.85 -19.68 -26.29
CA ARG A 756 -37.17 -19.89 -26.91
C ARG A 756 -37.26 -19.48 -28.39
N GLY A 757 -36.46 -18.50 -28.82
CA GLY A 757 -36.41 -18.03 -30.21
C GLY A 757 -35.57 -18.91 -31.15
N PHE A 758 -34.74 -19.81 -30.60
CA PHE A 758 -33.65 -20.49 -31.31
C PHE A 758 -33.80 -22.03 -31.34
N ILE A 759 -34.63 -22.61 -30.45
CA ILE A 759 -34.79 -24.07 -30.33
C ILE A 759 -36.24 -24.52 -30.52
N SER A 760 -36.43 -25.60 -31.27
CA SER A 760 -37.66 -26.40 -31.27
C SER A 760 -37.35 -27.90 -31.34
N VAL A 761 -38.34 -28.75 -31.11
CA VAL A 761 -38.14 -30.21 -31.01
C VAL A 761 -39.25 -31.03 -31.65
N ASN A 762 -38.90 -32.24 -32.08
CA ASN A 762 -39.85 -33.34 -32.27
C ASN A 762 -39.53 -34.48 -31.29
N THR A 763 -40.26 -35.60 -31.33
CA THR A 763 -40.10 -36.75 -30.41
C THR A 763 -38.70 -37.41 -30.38
N THR A 764 -37.73 -36.98 -31.20
CA THR A 764 -36.41 -37.60 -31.36
C THR A 764 -35.25 -36.62 -31.63
N HIS A 765 -35.52 -35.38 -32.05
CA HIS A 765 -34.51 -34.43 -32.53
C HIS A 765 -34.78 -33.00 -32.04
N TRP A 766 -33.69 -32.26 -31.84
CA TRP A 766 -33.65 -30.80 -31.79
C TRP A 766 -33.61 -30.21 -33.20
N PHE A 767 -34.15 -29.01 -33.32
CA PHE A 767 -34.06 -28.12 -34.47
C PHE A 767 -33.58 -26.77 -33.93
N ILE A 768 -32.39 -26.35 -34.34
CA ILE A 768 -31.74 -25.13 -33.87
C ILE A 768 -31.60 -24.18 -35.06
N SER A 769 -32.06 -22.93 -34.92
CA SER A 769 -32.22 -21.94 -36.01
C SER A 769 -31.69 -20.56 -35.65
#